data_AF-A0A9P8D0Y4-F1
#
_entry.id   AF-A0A9P8D0Y4-F1
#
_cell.length_a   1.000
_cell.length_b   1.000
_cell.length_c   1.000
_cell.angle_alpha   90.00
_cell.angle_beta   90.00
_cell.angle_gamma   90.00
#
_symmetry.space_group_name_H-M   'P 1'
#
loop_
_entity.id
_entity.type
_entity.pdbx_description
1 polymer ?
#
loop_
_entity_poly.entity_id
_entity_poly.type
_entity_poly.pdbx_seq_one_letter_code
_entity_poly.pdbx_strand_id
1 'polypeptide(L)'
;MRTCLFLSSAIALVALTTILPSSSAATTDTFTYLSDERTLDGYFALVERVTSSTGVRHCTILDQGYSQAFRNLYPVNKQGQRAQIIHRSTHDEGHHHGAALVDEEKDLLEINTNLLEHKTQIVEAFFEAECDSLEDIHPLDPFPKGGQDVLQGPEGLQEGDEVRKLVDSGPDSNRVDIVFMGDGYTLEEREKFFGDMKRLVNDMFIGDTFQSFLPLFNVHALFRPSKESGIGTNGRWKDTSFRLYRDGTELRGIYTADPGAARQACRAVGKYACDFPSLIGNDPYYGGLGGEFVISTSSNKSGTIVLRHELGHSLIDVGEEYDGGQVYSGVNAERWSIQNIKWKHWLTDKVPREEKNILRAQDYAWYDLKKGAYKVKFNSDGQWKRWGLKISHSGVDTDDSLEVYLDGKKLNWVSPGGYDRDFSEWNGEEGFSAGAHELVFKQGANYDNEPADPARPIRQLCSVTLHEFMGEDEYRFDNSVISAYPTYDIKGRKTWRSNNERCLMRNMASTHFCSICKEGLWHRLLSKASLLDDIRVVCQRKNGNEGEVTSFGIEAKLIPLGQFREDQSKRAADESYTTRWLLNGVPQGQYDNQVKIQVPVSEEGTWEFKTEFTTSEVRKDPSGLLKASKVFTVAQRLC
;
A
#
# COMPACT_ATOMS: atom_id res chain seq x y z
N MET A 1 10.45 21.93 6.10
CA MET A 1 9.50 20.80 6.21
C MET A 1 10.09 19.62 6.98
N ARG A 2 10.58 19.83 8.21
CA ARG A 2 10.62 18.79 9.25
C ARG A 2 9.24 18.65 9.92
N THR A 3 8.20 19.24 9.32
CA THR A 3 7.01 19.70 10.02
C THR A 3 5.74 18.95 9.62
N CYS A 4 5.61 18.33 8.44
CA CYS A 4 4.34 17.69 8.06
C CYS A 4 4.12 16.31 8.72
N LEU A 5 5.15 15.47 8.82
CA LEU A 5 5.06 14.21 9.59
C LEU A 5 5.02 14.43 11.11
N PHE A 6 5.50 15.59 11.58
CA PHE A 6 5.38 15.96 12.99
C PHE A 6 4.06 16.67 13.29
N LEU A 7 3.38 17.33 12.34
CA LEU A 7 2.15 18.09 12.61
C LEU A 7 0.95 17.18 12.89
N SER A 8 0.72 16.13 12.11
CA SER A 8 -0.46 15.26 12.29
C SER A 8 -0.40 14.45 13.60
N SER A 9 0.78 13.95 13.99
CA SER A 9 0.97 13.36 15.32
C SER A 9 1.05 14.41 16.44
N ALA A 10 1.47 15.64 16.17
CA ALA A 10 1.46 16.73 17.16
C ALA A 10 0.05 17.28 17.42
N ILE A 11 -0.85 17.31 16.43
CA ILE A 11 -2.26 17.70 16.63
C ILE A 11 -2.95 16.69 17.55
N ALA A 12 -2.73 15.39 17.33
CA ALA A 12 -3.19 14.34 18.26
C ALA A 12 -2.58 14.51 19.66
N LEU A 13 -1.29 14.86 19.77
CA LEU A 13 -0.61 15.12 21.04
C LEU A 13 -1.12 16.40 21.75
N VAL A 14 -1.47 17.45 20.97
CA VAL A 14 -2.04 18.71 21.45
C VAL A 14 -3.47 18.48 21.94
N ALA A 15 -4.30 17.73 21.21
CA ALA A 15 -5.63 17.31 21.67
C ALA A 15 -5.55 16.47 22.96
N LEU A 16 -4.61 15.52 23.03
CA LEU A 16 -4.33 14.72 24.23
C LEU A 16 -3.93 15.58 25.44
N THR A 17 -3.30 16.73 25.23
CA THR A 17 -2.82 17.61 26.32
C THR A 17 -3.81 18.71 26.69
N THR A 18 -4.74 19.09 25.81
CA THR A 18 -5.79 20.08 26.09
C THR A 18 -7.03 19.49 26.75
N ILE A 19 -7.33 18.21 26.51
CA ILE A 19 -8.56 17.55 27.00
C ILE A 19 -8.41 17.01 28.45
N LEU A 20 -7.19 16.78 28.93
CA LEU A 20 -6.94 16.28 30.29
C LEU A 20 -6.61 17.43 31.25
N PRO A 21 -7.42 17.70 32.30
CA PRO A 21 -7.06 18.69 33.30
C PRO A 21 -5.78 18.26 34.01
N SER A 22 -4.80 19.16 34.10
CA SER A 22 -3.66 19.00 34.98
C SER A 22 -4.14 19.00 36.44
N SER A 23 -4.36 17.82 37.02
CA SER A 23 -4.56 17.68 38.47
C SER A 23 -3.42 16.88 39.12
N SER A 24 -2.73 17.61 40.01
CA SER A 24 -1.90 17.23 41.17
C SER A 24 -1.10 15.92 41.18
N ALA A 25 0.19 16.08 41.44
CA ALA A 25 1.13 15.04 41.88
C ALA A 25 0.74 14.37 43.22
N ALA A 26 0.90 13.04 43.25
CA ALA A 26 1.13 12.09 44.36
C ALA A 26 0.55 10.73 43.90
N THR A 27 1.12 9.55 44.08
CA THR A 27 2.23 9.00 44.88
C THR A 27 2.75 7.75 44.15
N THR A 28 3.96 7.32 44.49
CA THR A 28 4.53 6.02 44.13
C THR A 28 3.56 4.86 44.35
N ASP A 29 3.11 4.21 43.27
CA ASP A 29 2.58 2.86 43.29
C ASP A 29 2.84 2.18 41.93
N THR A 30 3.49 1.02 42.02
CA THR A 30 3.54 -0.11 41.08
C THR A 30 3.11 0.12 39.62
N PHE A 31 4.06 0.04 38.68
CA PHE A 31 3.77 -0.06 37.25
C PHE A 31 3.56 -1.52 36.84
N THR A 32 2.37 -1.87 36.39
CA THR A 32 2.11 -3.09 35.61
C THR A 32 2.48 -2.79 34.15
N TYR A 33 3.41 -3.56 33.58
CA TYR A 33 3.56 -3.59 32.12
C TYR A 33 2.23 -4.04 31.53
N LEU A 34 1.64 -3.23 30.64
CA LEU A 34 0.52 -3.64 29.79
C LEU A 34 1.00 -4.81 28.94
N SER A 35 0.85 -6.03 29.44
CA SER A 35 1.39 -7.22 28.80
C SER A 35 0.56 -7.69 27.61
N ASP A 36 -0.46 -6.94 27.18
CA ASP A 36 -1.32 -7.27 26.04
C ASP A 36 -1.78 -6.04 25.24
N GLU A 37 -0.85 -5.13 24.90
CA GLU A 37 -1.10 -3.91 24.09
C GLU A 37 -1.66 -4.14 22.66
N ARG A 38 -2.03 -5.38 22.29
CA ARG A 38 -2.53 -5.73 20.95
C ARG A 38 -4.05 -5.61 20.83
N THR A 39 -4.78 -5.43 21.94
CA THR A 39 -6.24 -5.37 21.99
C THR A 39 -6.67 -4.18 22.85
N LEU A 40 -6.86 -3.02 22.24
CA LEU A 40 -7.51 -1.89 22.90
C LEU A 40 -8.80 -1.59 22.15
N ASP A 41 -9.91 -1.58 22.87
CA ASP A 41 -11.14 -1.00 22.36
C ASP A 41 -10.84 0.47 22.04
N GLY A 42 -11.21 0.89 20.85
CA GLY A 42 -11.00 2.23 20.40
C GLY A 42 -12.08 2.65 19.42
N TYR A 43 -11.84 3.79 18.84
CA TYR A 43 -12.73 4.44 17.91
C TYR A 43 -11.92 4.93 16.73
N PHE A 44 -12.48 4.77 15.53
CA PHE A 44 -11.94 5.38 14.34
C PHE A 44 -12.96 6.31 13.69
N ALA A 45 -12.46 7.29 12.96
CA ALA A 45 -13.21 8.05 11.97
C ALA A 45 -12.39 8.13 10.69
N LEU A 46 -12.99 7.71 9.58
CA LEU A 46 -12.47 7.85 8.24
C LEU A 46 -13.04 9.13 7.63
N VAL A 47 -12.17 10.04 7.23
CA VAL A 47 -12.52 11.38 6.79
C VAL A 47 -11.90 11.63 5.43
N GLU A 48 -12.72 11.96 4.45
CA GLU A 48 -12.25 12.54 3.20
C GLU A 48 -12.06 14.04 3.40
N ARG A 49 -10.95 14.59 2.92
CA ARG A 49 -10.71 16.03 2.86
C ARG A 49 -10.49 16.45 1.42
N VAL A 50 -11.29 17.39 0.95
CA VAL A 50 -11.18 18.01 -0.38
C VAL A 50 -10.66 19.43 -0.20
N THR A 51 -9.50 19.74 -0.76
CA THR A 51 -8.90 21.06 -0.74
C THR A 51 -9.11 21.74 -2.08
N SER A 52 -9.94 22.78 -2.12
CA SER A 52 -10.20 23.55 -3.34
C SER A 52 -8.99 24.34 -3.81
N SER A 53 -9.02 24.84 -5.05
CA SER A 53 -7.96 25.66 -5.65
C SER A 53 -7.71 26.97 -4.90
N THR A 54 -8.68 27.44 -4.11
CA THR A 54 -8.57 28.61 -3.23
C THR A 54 -7.92 28.30 -1.87
N GLY A 55 -7.62 27.03 -1.61
CA GLY A 55 -7.05 26.53 -0.37
C GLY A 55 -8.07 26.20 0.72
N VAL A 56 -9.37 26.34 0.45
CA VAL A 56 -10.44 25.96 1.39
C VAL A 56 -10.55 24.44 1.47
N ARG A 57 -10.54 23.90 2.69
CA ARG A 57 -10.55 22.46 3.02
C ARG A 57 -11.94 22.02 3.49
N HIS A 58 -12.67 21.28 2.66
CA HIS A 58 -13.94 20.66 3.03
C HIS A 58 -13.71 19.23 3.49
N CYS A 59 -14.25 18.82 4.64
CA CYS A 59 -14.13 17.45 5.14
C CYS A 59 -15.47 16.72 5.18
N THR A 60 -15.46 15.44 4.88
CA THR A 60 -16.63 14.56 4.92
C THR A 60 -16.31 13.30 5.72
N ILE A 61 -17.09 12.98 6.75
CA ILE A 61 -16.93 11.72 7.50
C ILE A 61 -17.50 10.57 6.66
N LEU A 62 -16.62 9.75 6.10
CA LEU A 62 -17.01 8.63 5.25
C LEU A 62 -17.44 7.40 6.04
N ASP A 63 -16.90 7.21 7.25
CA ASP A 63 -17.22 6.10 8.14
C ASP A 63 -16.69 6.39 9.54
N GLN A 64 -17.32 5.83 10.57
CA GLN A 64 -16.84 5.94 11.94
C GLN A 64 -17.43 4.82 12.81
N GLY A 65 -16.68 4.40 13.82
CA GLY A 65 -17.17 3.34 14.69
C GLY A 65 -16.19 2.86 15.73
N TYR A 66 -16.71 2.01 16.61
CA TYR A 66 -15.90 1.30 17.58
C TYR A 66 -15.14 0.17 16.90
N SER A 67 -13.86 0.02 17.23
CA SER A 67 -13.04 -1.09 16.77
C SER A 67 -12.22 -1.61 17.93
N GLN A 68 -12.07 -2.93 18.00
CA GLN A 68 -11.23 -3.59 18.99
C GLN A 68 -9.84 -3.92 18.42
N ALA A 69 -9.51 -3.34 17.26
CA ALA A 69 -8.44 -3.78 16.38
C ALA A 69 -7.24 -2.82 16.33
N PHE A 70 -7.14 -1.86 17.25
CA PHE A 70 -6.09 -0.86 17.21
C PHE A 70 -4.75 -1.44 17.66
N ARG A 71 -3.95 -1.86 16.69
CA ARG A 71 -2.60 -2.37 16.92
C ARG A 71 -1.59 -1.23 16.85
N ASN A 72 -0.67 -1.19 17.81
CA ASN A 72 0.52 -0.35 17.77
C ASN A 72 0.26 1.14 17.45
N LEU A 73 -0.86 1.73 17.94
CA LEU A 73 -1.09 3.16 17.77
C LEU A 73 0.02 3.93 18.53
N TYR A 74 0.78 4.74 17.81
CA TYR A 74 1.78 5.64 18.38
C TYR A 74 1.45 7.09 17.97
N PRO A 75 1.67 8.07 18.85
CA PRO A 75 2.30 7.98 20.18
C PRO A 75 1.37 7.51 21.30
N VAL A 76 1.95 6.96 22.38
CA VAL A 76 1.26 6.55 23.62
C VAL A 76 1.71 7.44 24.79
N ASN A 77 0.78 7.95 25.59
CA ASN A 77 1.12 8.71 26.79
C ASN A 77 1.40 7.80 28.00
N LYS A 78 1.80 8.37 29.14
CA LYS A 78 2.14 7.61 30.35
C LYS A 78 0.96 6.82 30.94
N GLN A 79 -0.28 7.18 30.58
CA GLN A 79 -1.51 6.50 30.99
C GLN A 79 -1.97 5.42 30.00
N GLY A 80 -1.21 5.13 28.94
CA GLY A 80 -1.59 4.14 27.92
C GLY A 80 -2.62 4.64 26.91
N GLN A 81 -2.94 5.93 26.92
CA GLN A 81 -3.86 6.57 25.99
C GLN A 81 -3.15 6.90 24.66
N ARG A 82 -3.86 6.74 23.54
CA ARG A 82 -3.36 6.74 22.17
C ARG A 82 -4.32 7.51 21.25
N ALA A 83 -3.78 8.39 20.42
CA ALA A 83 -4.48 9.02 19.32
C ALA A 83 -3.51 9.16 18.14
N GLN A 84 -3.95 8.77 16.94
CA GLN A 84 -3.15 8.81 15.73
C GLN A 84 -4.02 9.27 14.56
N ILE A 85 -3.44 10.10 13.70
CA ILE A 85 -4.02 10.44 12.39
C ILE A 85 -3.14 9.78 11.34
N ILE A 86 -3.72 8.91 10.54
CA ILE A 86 -3.06 8.23 9.43
C ILE A 86 -3.51 8.92 8.15
N HIS A 87 -2.54 9.46 7.40
CA HIS A 87 -2.79 9.89 6.04
C HIS A 87 -2.80 8.66 5.14
N ARG A 88 -3.94 8.32 4.57
CA ARG A 88 -4.03 7.35 3.49
C ARG A 88 -3.83 8.13 2.19
N SER A 89 -2.75 7.81 1.47
CA SER A 89 -2.49 8.36 0.15
C SER A 89 -3.65 7.97 -0.78
N THR A 90 -4.48 8.94 -1.12
CA THR A 90 -5.43 8.83 -2.22
C THR A 90 -4.67 9.08 -3.51
N HIS A 91 -4.86 8.19 -4.48
CA HIS A 91 -4.47 8.52 -5.84
C HIS A 91 -5.47 9.58 -6.33
N ASP A 92 -5.07 10.84 -6.27
CA ASP A 92 -5.90 11.96 -6.75
C ASP A 92 -6.33 11.73 -8.21
N GLU A 93 -7.56 12.09 -8.52
CA GLU A 93 -8.31 11.70 -9.73
C GLU A 93 -8.13 12.71 -10.87
N GLY A 94 -7.20 13.66 -10.75
CA GLY A 94 -7.11 14.85 -11.59
C GLY A 94 -6.88 14.58 -13.07
N HIS A 95 -6.25 13.47 -13.38
CA HIS A 95 -5.97 13.01 -14.72
C HIS A 95 -7.09 12.11 -15.27
N HIS A 96 -8.06 11.66 -14.45
CA HIS A 96 -9.13 10.69 -14.79
C HIS A 96 -10.26 11.29 -15.62
N HIS A 97 -10.42 12.61 -15.57
CA HIS A 97 -11.31 13.36 -16.45
C HIS A 97 -10.45 14.14 -17.45
N GLY A 98 -10.38 13.67 -18.70
CA GLY A 98 -9.49 14.25 -19.73
C GLY A 98 -9.57 15.78 -19.78
N ALA A 99 -8.42 16.45 -19.79
CA ALA A 99 -8.20 17.90 -19.88
C ALA A 99 -9.04 18.85 -19.00
N ALA A 100 -9.97 18.34 -18.18
CA ALA A 100 -10.69 19.11 -17.20
C ALA A 100 -9.76 19.25 -15.99
N LEU A 101 -9.26 20.47 -15.80
CA LEU A 101 -8.55 20.91 -14.60
C LEU A 101 -9.31 20.43 -13.37
N VAL A 102 -8.80 19.40 -12.69
CA VAL A 102 -9.25 19.12 -11.33
C VAL A 102 -8.56 20.13 -10.45
N ASP A 103 -9.37 21.09 -10.01
CA ASP A 103 -8.98 22.22 -9.18
C ASP A 103 -8.95 21.84 -7.68
N GLU A 104 -9.09 20.56 -7.33
CA GLU A 104 -9.26 20.10 -5.95
C GLU A 104 -8.32 18.94 -5.61
N GLU A 105 -7.61 19.02 -4.48
CA GLU A 105 -6.74 17.95 -3.95
C GLU A 105 -7.55 17.14 -2.92
N LYS A 106 -7.73 15.83 -3.16
CA LYS A 106 -8.43 14.93 -2.24
C LYS A 106 -7.43 14.15 -1.38
N ASP A 107 -7.65 14.13 -0.07
CA ASP A 107 -6.92 13.34 0.92
C ASP A 107 -7.87 12.41 1.69
N LEU A 108 -7.40 11.22 2.05
CA LEU A 108 -8.12 10.34 2.97
C LEU A 108 -7.37 10.26 4.31
N LEU A 109 -8.07 10.58 5.39
CA LEU A 109 -7.53 10.70 6.73
C LEU A 109 -8.24 9.71 7.65
N GLU A 110 -7.49 8.88 8.37
CA GLU A 110 -8.04 7.95 9.34
C GLU A 110 -7.58 8.36 10.74
N ILE A 111 -8.54 8.80 11.56
CA ILE A 111 -8.34 9.18 12.95
C ILE A 111 -8.58 7.93 13.79
N ASN A 112 -7.64 7.57 14.64
CA ASN A 112 -7.70 6.39 15.48
C ASN A 112 -7.41 6.77 16.93
N THR A 113 -8.24 6.32 17.88
CA THR A 113 -8.00 6.57 19.31
C THR A 113 -8.53 5.45 20.20
N ASN A 114 -7.83 5.17 21.31
CA ASN A 114 -8.37 4.30 22.37
C ASN A 114 -9.03 5.10 23.53
N LEU A 115 -9.14 6.44 23.44
CA LEU A 115 -9.83 7.26 24.44
C LEU A 115 -11.33 7.36 24.13
N LEU A 116 -12.07 6.29 24.38
CA LEU A 116 -13.49 6.20 24.03
C LEU A 116 -14.38 7.28 24.68
N GLU A 117 -14.00 7.74 25.86
CA GLU A 117 -14.68 8.79 26.62
C GLU A 117 -14.46 10.19 26.03
N HIS A 118 -13.35 10.39 25.30
CA HIS A 118 -12.95 11.66 24.70
C HIS A 118 -12.93 11.64 23.16
N LYS A 119 -13.42 10.56 22.54
CA LYS A 119 -13.37 10.36 21.08
C LYS A 119 -13.99 11.51 20.29
N THR A 120 -15.11 12.06 20.76
CA THR A 120 -15.81 13.16 20.10
C THR A 120 -14.95 14.42 20.12
N GLN A 121 -14.36 14.77 21.27
CA GLN A 121 -13.45 15.92 21.37
C GLN A 121 -12.19 15.74 20.53
N ILE A 122 -11.66 14.52 20.40
CA ILE A 122 -10.47 14.24 19.57
C ILE A 122 -10.79 14.45 18.09
N VAL A 123 -11.94 13.95 17.65
CA VAL A 123 -12.41 14.10 16.27
C VAL A 123 -12.75 15.57 15.96
N GLU A 124 -13.42 16.27 16.87
CA GLU A 124 -13.69 17.72 16.76
C GLU A 124 -12.40 18.54 16.70
N ALA A 125 -11.42 18.27 17.57
CA ALA A 125 -10.13 18.97 17.56
C ALA A 125 -9.35 18.74 16.26
N PHE A 126 -9.46 17.55 15.66
CA PHE A 126 -8.91 17.30 14.33
C PHE A 126 -9.63 18.14 13.27
N PHE A 127 -10.97 18.21 13.29
CA PHE A 127 -11.72 19.01 12.34
C PHE A 127 -11.37 20.49 12.44
N GLU A 128 -11.27 21.04 13.65
CA GLU A 128 -10.85 22.44 13.84
C GLU A 128 -9.46 22.74 13.27
N ALA A 129 -8.56 21.74 13.25
CA ALA A 129 -7.20 21.91 12.75
C ALA A 129 -7.11 21.72 11.22
N GLU A 130 -7.80 20.72 10.69
CA GLU A 130 -7.58 20.21 9.33
C GLU A 130 -8.68 20.59 8.33
N CYS A 131 -9.81 21.13 8.79
CA CYS A 131 -11.01 21.38 7.98
C CYS A 131 -11.54 22.81 8.19
N ASP A 132 -12.04 23.43 7.13
CA ASP A 132 -12.73 24.73 7.18
C ASP A 132 -14.26 24.55 7.19
N SER A 133 -14.76 23.39 6.76
CA SER A 133 -16.17 22.96 6.86
C SER A 133 -16.30 21.43 6.96
N LEU A 134 -17.43 20.95 7.50
CA LEU A 134 -17.68 19.52 7.75
C LEU A 134 -19.08 19.08 7.27
N GLU A 135 -19.13 17.96 6.57
CA GLU A 135 -20.34 17.20 6.28
C GLU A 135 -20.25 15.81 6.95
N ASP A 136 -21.20 15.48 7.82
CA ASP A 136 -21.29 14.13 8.39
C ASP A 136 -22.42 13.36 7.68
N ILE A 137 -22.04 12.51 6.72
CA ILE A 137 -22.96 11.64 5.99
C ILE A 137 -23.28 10.34 6.76
N HIS A 138 -22.67 10.13 7.94
CA HIS A 138 -22.90 9.00 8.84
C HIS A 138 -23.03 9.46 10.30
N PRO A 139 -24.05 10.28 10.63
CA PRO A 139 -24.22 10.79 11.99
C PRO A 139 -24.31 9.64 13.00
N LEU A 140 -23.54 9.73 14.08
CA LEU A 140 -23.67 8.81 15.22
C LEU A 140 -25.11 8.83 15.70
N ASP A 141 -25.80 7.69 15.62
CA ASP A 141 -27.12 7.54 16.20
C ASP A 141 -27.04 7.90 17.70
N PRO A 142 -27.90 8.79 18.23
CA PRO A 142 -27.88 9.12 19.65
C PRO A 142 -28.15 7.85 20.47
N PHE A 143 -27.12 7.42 21.22
CA PHE A 143 -27.11 6.23 22.06
C PHE A 143 -28.46 5.88 22.72
N PRO A 144 -28.94 4.63 22.63
CA PRO A 144 -30.02 4.17 23.48
C PRO A 144 -29.55 4.21 24.94
N LYS A 145 -30.15 5.08 25.74
CA LYS A 145 -30.01 5.03 27.20
C LYS A 145 -30.70 3.78 27.72
N GLY A 146 -29.92 2.83 28.20
CA GLY A 146 -30.39 1.79 29.11
C GLY A 146 -31.37 0.80 28.49
N GLY A 147 -30.83 -0.22 27.85
CA GLY A 147 -31.53 -1.45 27.49
C GLY A 147 -30.52 -2.43 26.93
N GLN A 148 -30.58 -3.69 27.37
CA GLN A 148 -29.99 -4.80 26.62
C GLN A 148 -30.82 -4.99 25.35
N ASP A 149 -30.71 -4.06 24.41
CA ASP A 149 -31.00 -4.36 23.03
C ASP A 149 -29.68 -4.78 22.41
N VAL A 150 -29.63 -6.07 22.06
CA VAL A 150 -28.73 -6.58 21.06
C VAL A 150 -29.00 -5.74 19.81
N LEU A 151 -28.19 -4.70 19.61
CA LEU A 151 -28.08 -4.03 18.32
C LEU A 151 -27.72 -5.14 17.33
N GLN A 152 -28.70 -5.60 16.55
CA GLN A 152 -28.41 -6.32 15.32
C GLN A 152 -27.64 -5.33 14.46
N GLY A 153 -26.31 -5.48 14.43
CA GLY A 153 -25.46 -4.70 13.54
C GLY A 153 -25.89 -4.93 12.09
N PRO A 154 -25.59 -4.00 11.17
CA PRO A 154 -25.84 -4.26 9.77
C PRO A 154 -25.09 -5.52 9.33
N GLU A 155 -25.76 -6.30 8.48
CA GLU A 155 -25.38 -7.57 7.88
C GLU A 155 -23.93 -7.59 7.33
N GLY A 156 -22.96 -7.93 8.17
CA GLY A 156 -21.55 -7.99 7.79
C GLY A 156 -21.27 -9.03 6.69
N LEU A 157 -21.33 -10.32 7.04
CA LEU A 157 -21.37 -11.41 6.08
C LEU A 157 -22.82 -11.74 5.74
N GLN A 158 -23.08 -12.00 4.46
CA GLN A 158 -24.40 -12.32 3.92
C GLN A 158 -24.54 -13.83 3.67
N GLU A 159 -25.78 -14.28 3.47
CA GLU A 159 -26.02 -15.66 3.06
C GLU A 159 -25.34 -15.94 1.71
N GLY A 160 -24.55 -17.01 1.63
CA GLY A 160 -23.77 -17.36 0.45
C GLY A 160 -22.35 -16.79 0.44
N ASP A 161 -21.98 -15.93 1.39
CA ASP A 161 -20.60 -15.50 1.54
C ASP A 161 -19.69 -16.67 1.95
N GLU A 162 -18.47 -16.67 1.43
CA GLU A 162 -17.44 -17.61 1.82
C GLU A 162 -16.10 -16.92 1.97
N VAL A 163 -15.48 -17.12 3.13
CA VAL A 163 -14.14 -16.63 3.43
C VAL A 163 -13.15 -17.80 3.38
N ARG A 164 -12.06 -17.65 2.63
CA ARG A 164 -10.90 -18.55 2.69
C ARG A 164 -9.65 -17.75 3.00
N LYS A 165 -8.85 -18.21 3.97
CA LYS A 165 -7.51 -17.70 4.19
C LYS A 165 -6.57 -18.36 3.17
N LEU A 166 -6.09 -17.59 2.20
CA LEU A 166 -5.19 -18.06 1.13
C LEU A 166 -3.72 -18.03 1.56
N VAL A 167 -3.36 -17.11 2.46
CA VAL A 167 -2.06 -17.02 3.11
C VAL A 167 -2.28 -16.92 4.61
N ASP A 168 -1.72 -17.87 5.35
CA ASP A 168 -1.75 -17.90 6.82
C ASP A 168 -0.33 -17.99 7.36
N SER A 169 0.26 -16.82 7.62
CA SER A 169 1.63 -16.71 8.13
C SER A 169 1.68 -16.58 9.65
N GLY A 170 0.53 -16.61 10.33
CA GLY A 170 0.41 -16.42 11.76
C GLY A 170 -0.88 -15.71 12.18
N PRO A 171 -1.01 -15.36 13.47
CA PRO A 171 -2.23 -14.76 14.00
C PRO A 171 -2.49 -13.42 13.33
N ASP A 172 -3.73 -13.19 12.89
CA ASP A 172 -4.15 -11.94 12.26
C ASP A 172 -3.72 -10.75 13.13
N SER A 173 -3.85 -10.84 14.46
CA SER A 173 -3.42 -9.81 15.42
C SER A 173 -1.93 -9.40 15.38
N ASN A 174 -1.08 -10.13 14.64
CA ASN A 174 0.33 -9.82 14.47
C ASN A 174 0.81 -9.95 13.01
N ARG A 175 -0.09 -9.82 12.03
CA ARG A 175 0.23 -9.78 10.60
C ARG A 175 -0.43 -8.57 9.96
N VAL A 176 -0.04 -8.23 8.75
CA VAL A 176 -0.80 -7.32 7.91
C VAL A 176 -1.80 -8.14 7.13
N ASP A 177 -3.09 -7.90 7.36
CA ASP A 177 -4.16 -8.71 6.78
C ASP A 177 -4.80 -7.99 5.58
N ILE A 178 -4.74 -8.62 4.42
CA ILE A 178 -5.36 -8.14 3.19
C ILE A 178 -6.63 -8.96 2.91
N VAL A 179 -7.74 -8.29 2.59
CA VAL A 179 -8.98 -8.97 2.17
C VAL A 179 -9.23 -8.71 0.69
N PHE A 180 -9.17 -9.76 -0.12
CA PHE A 180 -9.60 -9.73 -1.51
C PHE A 180 -11.09 -10.08 -1.59
N MET A 181 -11.90 -9.09 -1.94
CA MET A 181 -13.35 -9.22 -2.09
C MET A 181 -13.69 -9.18 -3.58
N GLY A 182 -14.29 -10.24 -4.10
CA GLY A 182 -14.65 -10.34 -5.52
C GLY A 182 -15.94 -9.57 -5.84
N ASP A 183 -15.96 -8.87 -6.97
CA ASP A 183 -17.18 -8.27 -7.51
C ASP A 183 -17.47 -8.76 -8.93
N GLY A 184 -18.74 -9.01 -9.24
CA GLY A 184 -19.17 -9.52 -10.55
C GLY A 184 -18.87 -10.99 -10.78
N TYR A 185 -18.67 -11.77 -9.72
CA TYR A 185 -18.60 -13.24 -9.80
C TYR A 185 -19.94 -13.82 -9.37
N THR A 186 -20.65 -14.53 -10.26
CA THR A 186 -21.89 -15.21 -9.87
C THR A 186 -21.62 -16.44 -9.01
N LEU A 187 -22.67 -17.03 -8.45
CA LEU A 187 -22.56 -18.27 -7.66
C LEU A 187 -21.90 -19.41 -8.46
N GLU A 188 -22.19 -19.50 -9.76
CA GLU A 188 -21.60 -20.48 -10.68
C GLU A 188 -20.12 -20.21 -10.97
N GLU A 189 -19.66 -18.97 -10.76
CA GLU A 189 -18.27 -18.54 -10.96
C GLU A 189 -17.43 -18.64 -9.69
N ARG A 190 -17.95 -19.26 -8.62
CA ARG A 190 -17.24 -19.41 -7.33
C ARG A 190 -15.84 -20.02 -7.46
N GLU A 191 -15.68 -21.10 -8.23
CA GLU A 191 -14.35 -21.71 -8.43
C GLU A 191 -13.44 -20.84 -9.29
N LYS A 192 -14.01 -20.09 -10.24
CA LYS A 192 -13.26 -19.09 -11.01
C LYS A 192 -12.72 -18.00 -10.07
N PHE A 193 -13.54 -17.47 -9.17
CA PHE A 193 -13.13 -16.48 -8.17
C PHE A 193 -11.92 -16.97 -7.35
N PHE A 194 -12.02 -18.14 -6.71
CA PHE A 194 -10.92 -18.64 -5.89
C PHE A 194 -9.67 -18.99 -6.73
N GLY A 195 -9.85 -19.44 -7.98
CA GLY A 195 -8.76 -19.62 -8.93
C GLY A 195 -8.04 -18.31 -9.25
N ASP A 196 -8.79 -17.24 -9.54
CA ASP A 196 -8.27 -15.90 -9.80
C ASP A 196 -7.55 -15.34 -8.58
N MET A 197 -8.16 -15.40 -7.38
CA MET A 197 -7.53 -14.91 -6.15
C MET A 197 -6.23 -15.65 -5.85
N LYS A 198 -6.22 -16.98 -6.00
CA LYS A 198 -5.01 -17.78 -5.79
C LYS A 198 -3.90 -17.41 -6.77
N ARG A 199 -4.23 -17.18 -8.03
CA ARG A 199 -3.25 -16.71 -9.04
C ARG A 199 -2.70 -15.33 -8.67
N LEU A 200 -3.55 -14.36 -8.38
CA LEU A 200 -3.13 -13.00 -7.99
C LEU A 200 -2.24 -13.02 -6.74
N VAL A 201 -2.61 -13.78 -5.71
CA VAL A 201 -1.81 -13.97 -4.49
C VAL A 201 -0.44 -14.59 -4.80
N ASN A 202 -0.41 -15.65 -5.61
CA ASN A 202 0.85 -16.28 -6.00
C ASN A 202 1.76 -15.31 -6.75
N ASP A 203 1.23 -14.59 -7.74
CA ASP A 203 2.01 -13.66 -8.54
C ASP A 203 2.56 -12.50 -7.70
N MET A 204 1.85 -12.07 -6.66
CA MET A 204 2.30 -11.02 -5.72
C MET A 204 3.35 -11.49 -4.71
N PHE A 205 3.12 -12.65 -4.08
CA PHE A 205 3.85 -13.08 -2.88
C PHE A 205 4.87 -14.19 -3.11
N ILE A 206 4.63 -15.08 -4.07
CA ILE A 206 5.62 -16.07 -4.50
C ILE A 206 6.62 -15.41 -5.45
N GLY A 207 6.14 -14.50 -6.30
CA GLY A 207 6.96 -13.63 -7.15
C GLY A 207 7.81 -12.63 -6.35
N ASP A 208 8.67 -11.88 -7.04
CA ASP A 208 9.73 -11.08 -6.38
C ASP A 208 9.24 -9.84 -5.61
N THR A 209 7.98 -9.44 -5.76
CA THR A 209 7.50 -8.14 -5.26
C THR A 209 7.37 -8.11 -3.74
N PHE A 210 6.66 -9.07 -3.15
CA PHE A 210 6.40 -9.13 -1.70
C PHE A 210 7.04 -10.34 -1.00
N GLN A 211 7.81 -11.16 -1.70
CA GLN A 211 8.39 -12.40 -1.18
C GLN A 211 9.20 -12.23 0.11
N SER A 212 10.08 -11.22 0.19
CA SER A 212 10.87 -10.93 1.41
C SER A 212 9.98 -10.70 2.63
N PHE A 213 8.75 -10.24 2.41
CA PHE A 213 7.83 -9.79 3.45
C PHE A 213 6.71 -10.81 3.74
N LEU A 214 6.61 -11.91 2.97
CA LEU A 214 5.52 -12.88 3.05
C LEU A 214 5.17 -13.31 4.50
N PRO A 215 6.14 -13.61 5.38
CA PRO A 215 5.85 -13.97 6.77
C PRO A 215 5.11 -12.90 7.58
N LEU A 216 5.06 -11.65 7.11
CA LEU A 216 4.35 -10.54 7.74
C LEU A 216 2.91 -10.40 7.25
N PHE A 217 2.47 -11.18 6.26
CA PHE A 217 1.15 -11.05 5.66
C PHE A 217 0.23 -12.24 5.94
N ASN A 218 -1.05 -11.91 6.03
CA ASN A 218 -2.15 -12.83 5.82
C ASN A 218 -2.99 -12.33 4.65
N VAL A 219 -3.59 -13.25 3.89
CA VAL A 219 -4.50 -12.90 2.81
C VAL A 219 -5.77 -13.72 2.92
N HIS A 220 -6.90 -13.02 3.04
CA HIS A 220 -8.24 -13.58 3.07
C HIS A 220 -8.92 -13.30 1.72
N ALA A 221 -9.62 -14.28 1.18
CA ALA A 221 -10.48 -14.13 0.01
C ALA A 221 -11.93 -14.26 0.45
N LEU A 222 -12.72 -13.20 0.26
CA LEU A 222 -14.15 -13.16 0.50
C LEU A 222 -14.88 -13.27 -0.84
N PHE A 223 -15.50 -14.42 -1.06
CA PHE A 223 -16.45 -14.63 -2.14
C PHE A 223 -17.83 -14.14 -1.67
N ARG A 224 -18.40 -13.16 -2.37
CA ARG A 224 -19.80 -12.74 -2.24
C ARG A 224 -20.49 -12.85 -3.61
N PRO A 225 -21.44 -13.78 -3.80
CA PRO A 225 -22.03 -14.03 -5.10
C PRO A 225 -22.78 -12.79 -5.62
N SER A 226 -22.38 -12.30 -6.78
CA SER A 226 -23.09 -11.26 -7.54
C SER A 226 -24.24 -11.86 -8.34
N LYS A 227 -25.27 -11.07 -8.66
CA LYS A 227 -26.37 -11.54 -9.53
C LYS A 227 -26.00 -11.48 -11.01
N GLU A 228 -25.12 -10.55 -11.38
CA GLU A 228 -24.59 -10.41 -12.72
C GLU A 228 -23.08 -10.69 -12.78
N SER A 229 -22.62 -11.21 -13.91
CA SER A 229 -21.19 -11.44 -14.16
C SER A 229 -20.51 -10.20 -14.75
N GLY A 230 -19.29 -9.94 -14.29
CA GLY A 230 -18.43 -8.82 -14.69
C GLY A 230 -18.82 -7.48 -14.10
N ILE A 231 -18.13 -6.42 -14.52
CA ILE A 231 -18.33 -5.06 -13.98
C ILE A 231 -19.10 -4.16 -14.94
N GLY A 232 -19.47 -2.98 -14.46
CA GLY A 232 -20.14 -1.92 -15.21
C GLY A 232 -19.22 -1.08 -16.12
N THR A 233 -19.80 -0.32 -17.04
CA THR A 233 -19.10 0.60 -17.95
C THR A 233 -19.96 1.84 -18.22
N ASN A 234 -19.36 2.91 -18.76
CA ASN A 234 -20.06 4.17 -19.09
C ASN A 234 -20.78 4.80 -17.88
N GLY A 235 -20.15 4.74 -16.70
CA GLY A 235 -20.69 5.29 -15.45
C GLY A 235 -21.87 4.50 -14.88
N ARG A 236 -22.15 3.31 -15.41
CA ARG A 236 -23.25 2.44 -14.97
C ARG A 236 -22.70 1.13 -14.44
N TRP A 237 -23.00 0.83 -13.18
CA TRP A 237 -22.73 -0.46 -12.56
C TRP A 237 -23.78 -1.50 -12.93
N LYS A 238 -23.41 -2.78 -12.82
CA LYS A 238 -24.30 -3.94 -12.87
C LYS A 238 -24.86 -4.26 -11.48
N ASP A 239 -25.84 -5.16 -11.37
CA ASP A 239 -26.35 -5.69 -10.09
C ASP A 239 -25.33 -6.70 -9.50
N THR A 240 -24.22 -6.14 -9.02
CA THR A 240 -23.09 -6.84 -8.41
C THR A 240 -22.91 -6.45 -6.94
N SER A 241 -22.18 -7.27 -6.20
CA SER A 241 -22.00 -7.21 -4.75
C SER A 241 -21.51 -5.85 -4.24
N PHE A 242 -20.59 -5.23 -4.98
CA PHE A 242 -19.92 -3.96 -4.66
C PHE A 242 -20.01 -2.93 -5.79
N ARG A 243 -20.78 -3.25 -6.84
CA ARG A 243 -21.13 -2.33 -7.94
C ARG A 243 -19.91 -1.68 -8.59
N LEU A 244 -18.89 -2.46 -8.94
CA LEU A 244 -17.72 -1.96 -9.65
C LEU A 244 -18.09 -1.50 -11.06
N TYR A 245 -17.50 -0.40 -11.51
CA TYR A 245 -17.73 0.14 -12.86
C TYR A 245 -16.57 1.01 -13.38
N ARG A 246 -16.55 1.22 -14.70
CA ARG A 246 -15.74 2.23 -15.38
C ARG A 246 -16.59 3.43 -15.81
N ASP A 247 -16.04 4.64 -15.74
CA ASP A 247 -16.73 5.86 -16.22
C ASP A 247 -17.00 5.84 -17.72
N GLY A 248 -16.13 5.19 -18.50
CA GLY A 248 -16.22 5.09 -19.95
C GLY A 248 -15.79 3.70 -20.45
N THR A 249 -15.14 3.68 -21.61
CA THR A 249 -14.58 2.45 -22.22
C THR A 249 -13.07 2.36 -22.08
N GLU A 250 -12.43 3.39 -21.52
CA GLU A 250 -11.01 3.46 -21.22
C GLU A 250 -10.62 2.34 -20.25
N LEU A 251 -9.57 1.59 -20.58
CA LEU A 251 -8.96 0.62 -19.67
C LEU A 251 -8.10 1.36 -18.64
N ARG A 252 -8.76 1.93 -17.62
CA ARG A 252 -8.16 2.83 -16.65
C ARG A 252 -8.74 2.66 -15.23
N GLY A 253 -9.54 3.61 -14.76
CA GLY A 253 -10.05 3.65 -13.39
C GLY A 253 -11.25 2.73 -13.24
N ILE A 254 -11.29 1.99 -12.14
CA ILE A 254 -12.47 1.23 -11.72
C ILE A 254 -12.87 1.75 -10.36
N TYR A 255 -14.15 2.04 -10.21
CA TYR A 255 -14.73 2.65 -9.02
C TYR A 255 -15.81 1.74 -8.44
N THR A 256 -16.08 1.88 -7.15
CA THR A 256 -17.21 1.23 -6.48
C THR A 256 -18.34 2.24 -6.27
N ALA A 257 -19.58 1.86 -6.61
CA ALA A 257 -20.76 2.63 -6.27
C ALA A 257 -21.37 2.25 -4.90
N ASP A 258 -20.74 1.32 -4.17
CA ASP A 258 -21.19 0.89 -2.83
C ASP A 258 -20.01 0.64 -1.87
N PRO A 259 -19.22 1.69 -1.54
CA PRO A 259 -18.10 1.57 -0.62
C PRO A 259 -18.54 1.14 0.79
N GLY A 260 -19.76 1.50 1.21
CA GLY A 260 -20.32 1.11 2.50
C GLY A 260 -20.46 -0.40 2.64
N ALA A 261 -21.01 -1.08 1.63
CA ALA A 261 -21.10 -2.54 1.61
C ALA A 261 -19.72 -3.21 1.65
N ALA A 262 -18.74 -2.66 0.93
CA ALA A 262 -17.37 -3.18 0.92
C ALA A 262 -16.68 -3.07 2.30
N ARG A 263 -16.83 -1.94 3.00
CA ARG A 263 -16.30 -1.77 4.37
C ARG A 263 -16.89 -2.78 5.34
N GLN A 264 -18.21 -2.93 5.33
CA GLN A 264 -18.92 -3.84 6.23
C GLN A 264 -18.52 -5.29 5.98
N ALA A 265 -18.46 -5.70 4.71
CA ALA A 265 -18.03 -7.04 4.30
C ALA A 265 -16.60 -7.34 4.79
N CYS A 266 -15.66 -6.42 4.58
CA CYS A 266 -14.27 -6.60 4.98
C CYS A 266 -14.12 -6.71 6.51
N ARG A 267 -14.79 -5.85 7.29
CA ARG A 267 -14.77 -5.92 8.76
C ARG A 267 -15.34 -7.23 9.30
N ALA A 268 -16.32 -7.80 8.60
CA ALA A 268 -16.98 -9.03 9.01
C ALA A 268 -16.13 -10.29 8.79
N VAL A 269 -15.06 -10.21 7.98
CA VAL A 269 -14.09 -11.32 7.79
C VAL A 269 -13.44 -11.71 9.11
N GLY A 270 -13.13 -10.72 9.96
CA GLY A 270 -12.57 -10.96 11.28
C GLY A 270 -12.09 -9.68 11.92
N LYS A 271 -12.07 -9.67 13.26
CA LYS A 271 -11.65 -8.53 14.10
C LYS A 271 -10.31 -7.90 13.68
N TYR A 272 -9.44 -8.70 13.09
CA TYR A 272 -8.06 -8.36 12.75
C TYR A 272 -7.74 -8.58 11.27
N ALA A 273 -8.71 -8.99 10.46
CA ALA A 273 -8.45 -9.54 9.14
C ALA A 273 -8.50 -8.50 8.01
N CYS A 274 -8.79 -7.22 8.31
CA CYS A 274 -9.08 -6.18 7.33
C CYS A 274 -8.20 -4.93 7.53
N ASP A 275 -6.88 -5.03 7.34
CA ASP A 275 -6.02 -3.84 7.26
C ASP A 275 -6.15 -3.14 5.89
N PHE A 276 -6.21 -3.94 4.83
CA PHE A 276 -6.21 -3.48 3.43
C PHE A 276 -7.38 -4.10 2.66
N PRO A 277 -8.55 -3.44 2.63
CA PRO A 277 -9.69 -3.91 1.85
C PRO A 277 -9.36 -3.76 0.36
N SER A 278 -9.50 -4.84 -0.40
CA SER A 278 -9.22 -4.85 -1.83
C SER A 278 -10.42 -5.39 -2.61
N LEU A 279 -10.79 -4.70 -3.68
CA LEU A 279 -11.90 -5.08 -4.55
C LEU A 279 -11.34 -5.62 -5.87
N ILE A 280 -11.70 -6.86 -6.22
CA ILE A 280 -11.25 -7.51 -7.45
C ILE A 280 -12.45 -7.72 -8.38
N GLY A 281 -12.50 -6.95 -9.46
CA GLY A 281 -13.55 -7.10 -10.47
C GLY A 281 -13.35 -8.33 -11.36
N ASN A 282 -14.41 -9.08 -11.62
CA ASN A 282 -14.46 -10.16 -12.62
C ASN A 282 -14.38 -9.60 -14.05
N ASP A 283 -13.26 -9.00 -14.39
CA ASP A 283 -13.02 -8.35 -15.67
C ASP A 283 -11.65 -8.80 -16.21
N PRO A 284 -11.53 -9.12 -17.51
CA PRO A 284 -10.30 -9.65 -18.08
C PRO A 284 -9.32 -8.55 -18.49
N TYR A 285 -9.65 -7.28 -18.30
CA TYR A 285 -8.89 -6.14 -18.80
C TYR A 285 -8.35 -5.24 -17.69
N TYR A 286 -7.44 -4.36 -18.08
CA TYR A 286 -6.74 -3.43 -17.21
C TYR A 286 -7.74 -2.51 -16.54
N GLY A 287 -7.51 -2.33 -15.26
CA GLY A 287 -8.05 -1.22 -14.52
C GLY A 287 -7.91 -1.43 -13.04
N GLY A 288 -8.02 -0.32 -12.31
CA GLY A 288 -7.86 -0.29 -10.88
C GLY A 288 -7.66 1.12 -10.40
N LEU A 289 -7.57 1.24 -9.08
CA LEU A 289 -7.41 2.50 -8.38
C LEU A 289 -6.84 2.21 -6.99
N GLY A 290 -5.96 3.09 -6.52
CA GLY A 290 -5.50 3.14 -5.14
C GLY A 290 -6.28 4.17 -4.33
N GLY A 291 -6.39 3.98 -3.02
CA GLY A 291 -7.10 4.89 -2.12
C GLY A 291 -7.58 4.17 -0.87
N GLU A 292 -8.85 4.35 -0.52
CA GLU A 292 -9.47 3.58 0.57
C GLU A 292 -9.39 2.07 0.30
N PHE A 293 -9.78 1.69 -0.92
CA PHE A 293 -9.72 0.32 -1.43
C PHE A 293 -8.57 0.19 -2.42
N VAL A 294 -7.89 -0.95 -2.38
CA VAL A 294 -7.03 -1.38 -3.49
C VAL A 294 -7.93 -2.06 -4.52
N ILE A 295 -8.16 -1.40 -5.66
CA ILE A 295 -9.03 -1.92 -6.71
C ILE A 295 -8.18 -2.46 -7.86
N SER A 296 -8.48 -3.68 -8.32
CA SER A 296 -7.89 -4.26 -9.53
C SER A 296 -8.89 -5.21 -10.22
N THR A 297 -8.47 -5.87 -11.29
CA THR A 297 -9.27 -6.86 -12.01
C THR A 297 -8.66 -8.26 -11.96
N SER A 298 -9.47 -9.22 -12.38
CA SER A 298 -9.08 -10.59 -12.63
C SER A 298 -8.22 -10.79 -13.89
N SER A 299 -7.79 -9.73 -14.58
CA SER A 299 -6.97 -9.86 -15.79
C SER A 299 -5.74 -10.73 -15.55
N ASN A 300 -5.52 -11.68 -16.47
CA ASN A 300 -4.31 -12.51 -16.48
C ASN A 300 -3.07 -11.72 -16.89
N LYS A 301 -3.24 -10.59 -17.60
CA LYS A 301 -2.14 -9.79 -18.14
C LYS A 301 -1.80 -8.61 -17.23
N SER A 302 -2.81 -7.89 -16.77
CA SER A 302 -2.63 -6.62 -16.05
C SER A 302 -3.09 -6.64 -14.59
N GLY A 303 -3.90 -7.63 -14.16
CA GLY A 303 -4.50 -7.65 -12.82
C GLY A 303 -3.46 -7.58 -11.70
N THR A 304 -2.44 -8.45 -11.75
CA THR A 304 -1.32 -8.43 -10.79
C THR A 304 -0.48 -7.15 -10.89
N ILE A 305 -0.26 -6.64 -12.11
CA ILE A 305 0.54 -5.45 -12.38
C ILE A 305 -0.06 -4.22 -11.69
N VAL A 306 -1.37 -4.03 -11.84
CA VAL A 306 -2.12 -2.95 -11.19
C VAL A 306 -2.18 -3.20 -9.68
N LEU A 307 -2.57 -4.41 -9.28
CA LEU A 307 -2.77 -4.77 -7.86
C LEU A 307 -1.52 -4.51 -7.01
N ARG A 308 -0.32 -4.89 -7.47
CA ARG A 308 0.92 -4.66 -6.72
C ARG A 308 1.32 -3.19 -6.64
N HIS A 309 0.99 -2.40 -7.66
CA HIS A 309 1.27 -0.96 -7.69
C HIS A 309 0.35 -0.22 -6.71
N GLU A 310 -0.95 -0.45 -6.80
CA GLU A 310 -1.93 0.18 -5.92
C GLU A 310 -1.78 -0.27 -4.45
N LEU A 311 -1.47 -1.56 -4.24
CA LEU A 311 -1.13 -2.04 -2.91
C LEU A 311 0.19 -1.43 -2.40
N GLY A 312 1.15 -1.11 -3.29
CA GLY A 312 2.37 -0.39 -2.93
C GLY A 312 2.08 0.98 -2.31
N HIS A 313 1.19 1.76 -2.93
CA HIS A 313 0.71 3.05 -2.39
C HIS A 313 -0.03 2.91 -1.06
N SER A 314 -0.75 1.80 -0.88
CA SER A 314 -1.49 1.54 0.37
C SER A 314 -0.57 1.08 1.50
N LEU A 315 0.44 0.28 1.18
CA LEU A 315 1.37 -0.32 2.15
C LEU A 315 2.55 0.57 2.50
N ILE A 316 2.90 1.57 1.70
CA ILE A 316 4.09 2.39 1.91
C ILE A 316 3.70 3.86 1.72
N ASP A 317 4.25 4.76 2.55
CA ASP A 317 4.22 6.19 2.24
C ASP A 317 5.19 6.47 1.08
N VAL A 318 4.70 6.26 -0.13
CA VAL A 318 5.39 6.47 -1.41
C VAL A 318 4.54 7.34 -2.32
N GLY A 319 5.21 8.04 -3.22
CA GLY A 319 4.59 8.69 -4.35
C GLY A 319 4.82 7.90 -5.64
N GLU A 320 4.25 8.43 -6.71
CA GLU A 320 4.54 8.03 -8.07
C GLU A 320 5.98 8.33 -8.45
N GLU A 321 6.52 7.46 -9.30
CA GLU A 321 7.81 7.68 -9.93
C GLU A 321 7.70 7.80 -11.46
N TYR A 322 6.56 7.41 -12.05
CA TYR A 322 6.25 7.69 -13.45
C TYR A 322 5.84 9.15 -13.65
N ASP A 323 5.95 9.64 -14.89
CA ASP A 323 5.63 11.03 -15.21
C ASP A 323 4.11 11.21 -15.36
N GLY A 324 3.60 12.36 -14.91
CA GLY A 324 2.22 12.79 -15.10
C GLY A 324 1.25 12.30 -14.03
N GLY A 325 1.77 11.72 -12.95
CA GLY A 325 1.04 11.57 -11.72
C GLY A 325 0.79 12.92 -11.02
N GLN A 326 0.17 12.85 -9.84
CA GLN A 326 -0.09 14.02 -8.99
C GLN A 326 0.66 13.94 -7.65
N VAL A 327 0.96 12.72 -7.19
CA VAL A 327 1.50 12.48 -5.85
C VAL A 327 2.98 12.10 -5.94
N TYR A 328 3.88 13.07 -5.74
CA TYR A 328 5.34 12.83 -5.71
C TYR A 328 5.91 13.00 -4.29
N SER A 329 5.38 12.26 -3.32
CA SER A 329 5.71 12.37 -1.89
C SER A 329 6.34 11.08 -1.33
N GLY A 330 6.37 10.93 -0.01
CA GLY A 330 6.85 9.71 0.61
C GLY A 330 8.37 9.52 0.57
N VAL A 331 8.79 8.28 0.80
CA VAL A 331 10.21 7.93 0.94
C VAL A 331 10.98 7.97 -0.37
N ASN A 332 10.30 7.78 -1.50
CA ASN A 332 10.89 7.60 -2.84
C ASN A 332 10.90 8.86 -3.71
N ALA A 333 10.33 9.98 -3.25
CA ALA A 333 10.33 11.24 -3.99
C ALA A 333 10.95 12.41 -3.22
N GLU A 334 11.67 13.28 -3.93
CA GLU A 334 12.20 14.56 -3.44
C GLU A 334 11.71 15.69 -4.36
N ARG A 335 11.19 16.79 -3.80
CA ARG A 335 10.57 17.88 -4.58
C ARG A 335 11.39 19.16 -4.61
N TRP A 336 12.28 19.36 -3.64
CA TRP A 336 12.85 20.67 -3.38
C TRP A 336 14.31 20.77 -3.80
N SER A 337 15.12 19.79 -3.43
CA SER A 337 16.55 19.82 -3.75
C SER A 337 17.19 18.45 -3.59
N ILE A 338 18.03 18.08 -4.56
CA ILE A 338 18.90 16.90 -4.48
C ILE A 338 19.87 16.96 -3.29
N GLN A 339 20.15 18.15 -2.75
CA GLN A 339 20.99 18.29 -1.55
C GLN A 339 20.27 17.79 -0.28
N ASN A 340 18.94 17.70 -0.30
CA ASN A 340 18.09 17.22 0.78
C ASN A 340 17.52 15.82 0.53
N ILE A 341 18.01 15.11 -0.50
CA ILE A 341 17.49 13.81 -0.92
C ILE A 341 17.34 12.84 0.27
N LYS A 342 16.19 12.18 0.35
CA LYS A 342 15.80 11.38 1.52
C LYS A 342 16.58 10.07 1.62
N TRP A 343 17.04 9.54 0.49
CA TRP A 343 17.74 8.26 0.38
C TRP A 343 19.26 8.38 0.28
N LYS A 344 19.87 9.35 0.99
CA LYS A 344 21.34 9.56 1.00
C LYS A 344 22.13 8.31 1.34
N HIS A 345 21.65 7.49 2.26
CA HIS A 345 22.31 6.25 2.70
C HIS A 345 22.20 5.11 1.69
N TRP A 346 21.43 5.29 0.62
CA TRP A 346 21.31 4.34 -0.49
C TRP A 346 22.08 4.77 -1.75
N LEU A 347 22.53 6.03 -1.85
CA LEU A 347 23.20 6.53 -3.04
C LEU A 347 24.41 5.68 -3.43
N THR A 348 24.53 5.41 -4.73
CA THR A 348 25.71 4.76 -5.30
C THR A 348 26.94 5.65 -5.14
N ASP A 349 26.78 6.94 -5.42
CA ASP A 349 27.82 7.95 -5.26
C ASP A 349 27.66 8.69 -3.94
N LYS A 350 28.77 9.02 -3.26
CA LYS A 350 28.73 9.71 -1.95
C LYS A 350 28.04 11.08 -1.99
N VAL A 351 28.04 11.72 -3.15
CA VAL A 351 27.46 13.04 -3.38
C VAL A 351 26.24 12.87 -4.30
N PRO A 352 25.06 13.41 -3.94
CA PRO A 352 23.90 13.38 -4.81
C PRO A 352 24.21 14.01 -6.17
N ARG A 353 23.84 13.32 -7.24
CA ARG A 353 23.98 13.77 -8.62
C ARG A 353 22.60 13.72 -9.28
N GLU A 354 22.27 14.76 -10.03
CA GLU A 354 21.10 14.72 -10.92
C GLU A 354 21.47 13.97 -12.20
N GLU A 355 20.69 12.95 -12.55
CA GLU A 355 20.80 12.26 -13.83
C GLU A 355 20.00 13.05 -14.87
N LYS A 356 20.69 13.81 -15.73
CA LYS A 356 20.06 14.87 -16.52
C LYS A 356 19.16 14.33 -17.64
N ASN A 357 17.87 14.63 -17.54
CA ASN A 357 16.87 14.42 -18.59
C ASN A 357 15.93 15.63 -18.69
N ILE A 358 15.08 15.64 -19.71
CA ILE A 358 13.95 16.56 -19.84
C ILE A 358 12.74 15.83 -20.45
N LEU A 359 11.55 16.13 -19.95
CA LEU A 359 10.29 15.71 -20.54
C LEU A 359 9.89 16.70 -21.66
N ARG A 360 9.81 16.20 -22.90
CA ARG A 360 9.47 17.00 -24.09
C ARG A 360 8.00 16.92 -24.48
N ALA A 361 7.39 15.76 -24.28
CA ALA A 361 5.97 15.56 -24.51
C ALA A 361 5.40 14.71 -23.38
N GLN A 362 4.22 15.10 -22.89
CA GLN A 362 3.39 14.33 -21.99
C GLN A 362 1.95 14.57 -22.40
N ASP A 363 1.26 13.49 -22.76
CA ASP A 363 -0.11 13.56 -23.25
C ASP A 363 -0.90 12.33 -22.79
N TYR A 364 -2.05 12.55 -22.17
CA TYR A 364 -2.99 11.52 -21.76
C TYR A 364 -4.13 11.49 -22.75
N ALA A 365 -3.83 11.00 -23.95
CA ALA A 365 -4.68 11.16 -25.11
C ALA A 365 -6.07 10.52 -24.94
N TRP A 366 -6.16 9.34 -24.31
CA TRP A 366 -7.38 8.53 -24.21
C TRP A 366 -8.20 8.52 -25.51
N TYR A 367 -7.50 8.37 -26.64
CA TYR A 367 -8.03 8.69 -27.95
C TYR A 367 -8.31 7.43 -28.76
N ASP A 368 -9.57 7.30 -29.20
CA ASP A 368 -9.98 6.27 -30.14
C ASP A 368 -9.39 6.54 -31.53
N LEU A 369 -8.42 5.71 -31.93
CA LEU A 369 -7.68 5.84 -33.19
C LEU A 369 -8.58 5.65 -34.43
N LYS A 370 -9.80 5.11 -34.26
CA LYS A 370 -10.82 5.10 -35.32
C LYS A 370 -11.23 6.49 -35.78
N LYS A 371 -11.14 7.50 -34.90
CA LYS A 371 -11.51 8.88 -35.22
C LYS A 371 -10.50 9.56 -36.14
N GLY A 372 -9.33 8.97 -36.34
CA GLY A 372 -8.28 9.45 -37.25
C GLY A 372 -6.91 9.51 -36.59
N ALA A 373 -5.93 10.07 -37.30
CA ALA A 373 -4.58 10.19 -36.78
C ALA A 373 -4.52 11.15 -35.58
N TYR A 374 -3.84 10.75 -34.52
CA TYR A 374 -3.56 11.58 -33.36
C TYR A 374 -2.13 12.14 -33.46
N LYS A 375 -1.94 13.42 -33.14
CA LYS A 375 -0.67 14.12 -33.35
C LYS A 375 -0.20 14.80 -32.08
N VAL A 376 1.05 14.55 -31.69
CA VAL A 376 1.71 15.21 -30.56
C VAL A 376 2.89 16.00 -31.08
N LYS A 377 2.93 17.30 -30.81
CA LYS A 377 4.03 18.18 -31.20
C LYS A 377 4.89 18.53 -30.00
N PHE A 378 6.19 18.60 -30.20
CA PHE A 378 7.15 19.01 -29.18
C PHE A 378 8.31 19.78 -29.81
N ASN A 379 9.09 20.48 -28.98
CA ASN A 379 10.29 21.18 -29.40
C ASN A 379 11.52 20.60 -28.70
N SER A 380 12.63 20.46 -29.43
CA SER A 380 13.95 20.22 -28.84
C SER A 380 14.83 21.47 -28.97
N ASP A 381 15.73 21.65 -28.03
CA ASP A 381 16.80 22.68 -28.08
C ASP A 381 18.06 22.18 -28.80
N GLY A 382 18.10 20.91 -29.19
CA GLY A 382 19.23 20.29 -29.88
C GLY A 382 20.46 20.01 -29.01
N GLN A 383 20.35 20.10 -27.68
CA GLN A 383 21.50 19.96 -26.78
C GLN A 383 21.65 18.56 -26.18
N TRP A 384 20.58 17.76 -26.24
CA TRP A 384 20.51 16.43 -25.66
C TRP A 384 21.17 15.39 -26.55
N LYS A 385 21.53 14.25 -25.97
CA LYS A 385 22.32 13.22 -26.65
C LYS A 385 21.49 12.01 -27.07
N ARG A 386 20.42 11.73 -26.35
CA ARG A 386 19.58 10.54 -26.53
C ARG A 386 18.13 10.89 -26.28
N TRP A 387 17.23 10.01 -26.69
CA TRP A 387 15.80 10.17 -26.43
C TRP A 387 15.11 8.83 -26.17
N GLY A 388 13.96 8.90 -25.50
CA GLY A 388 13.09 7.76 -25.24
C GLY A 388 11.62 8.15 -25.38
N LEU A 389 10.89 7.41 -26.21
CA LEU A 389 9.44 7.49 -26.38
C LEU A 389 8.80 6.32 -25.66
N LYS A 390 7.83 6.58 -24.79
CA LYS A 390 6.98 5.57 -24.19
C LYS A 390 5.52 5.93 -24.44
N ILE A 391 4.74 4.96 -24.86
CA ILE A 391 3.28 5.10 -24.98
C ILE A 391 2.59 4.00 -24.19
N SER A 392 1.33 4.25 -23.84
CA SER A 392 0.40 3.17 -23.51
C SER A 392 -0.76 3.13 -24.48
N HIS A 393 -1.26 1.94 -24.74
CA HIS A 393 -2.31 1.67 -25.74
C HIS A 393 -3.17 0.49 -25.28
N SER A 394 -4.36 0.35 -25.85
CA SER A 394 -5.25 -0.80 -25.63
C SER A 394 -5.99 -1.16 -26.91
N GLY A 395 -6.49 -2.39 -26.98
CA GLY A 395 -7.25 -2.89 -28.13
C GLY A 395 -6.42 -3.09 -29.41
N VAL A 396 -5.09 -3.02 -29.35
CA VAL A 396 -4.15 -3.14 -30.48
C VAL A 396 -3.45 -4.50 -30.47
N ASP A 397 -4.19 -5.53 -30.87
CA ASP A 397 -3.84 -6.94 -30.70
C ASP A 397 -2.92 -7.52 -31.78
N THR A 398 -2.84 -6.91 -32.95
CA THR A 398 -2.03 -7.39 -34.09
C THR A 398 -1.00 -6.35 -34.54
N ASP A 399 0.09 -6.78 -35.21
CA ASP A 399 1.17 -5.88 -35.67
C ASP A 399 0.71 -4.77 -36.63
N ASP A 400 -0.44 -4.97 -37.28
CA ASP A 400 -1.08 -4.03 -38.19
C ASP A 400 -2.25 -3.26 -37.53
N SER A 401 -2.30 -3.22 -36.20
CA SER A 401 -3.34 -2.49 -35.45
C SER A 401 -2.97 -1.05 -35.07
N LEU A 402 -1.67 -0.74 -34.98
CA LEU A 402 -1.13 0.57 -34.62
C LEU A 402 0.05 0.96 -35.54
N GLU A 403 0.09 2.22 -35.97
CA GLU A 403 1.26 2.80 -36.62
C GLU A 403 1.74 4.03 -35.85
N VAL A 404 3.06 4.11 -35.64
CA VAL A 404 3.71 5.23 -34.96
C VAL A 404 4.73 5.85 -35.91
N TYR A 405 4.71 7.18 -36.02
CA TYR A 405 5.65 7.94 -36.82
C TYR A 405 6.31 9.02 -35.97
N LEU A 406 7.61 9.22 -36.18
CA LEU A 406 8.39 10.31 -35.62
C LEU A 406 9.00 11.10 -36.78
N ASP A 407 8.63 12.38 -36.90
CA ASP A 407 9.03 13.26 -38.01
C ASP A 407 8.79 12.64 -39.40
N GLY A 408 7.65 11.96 -39.54
CA GLY A 408 7.26 11.28 -40.78
C GLY A 408 7.93 9.93 -41.03
N LYS A 409 8.92 9.51 -40.21
CA LYS A 409 9.53 8.18 -40.27
C LYS A 409 8.72 7.19 -39.45
N LYS A 410 8.26 6.09 -40.06
CA LYS A 410 7.57 5.00 -39.36
C LYS A 410 8.53 4.33 -38.38
N LEU A 411 8.12 4.20 -37.12
CA LEU A 411 8.82 3.44 -36.10
C LEU A 411 8.42 1.97 -36.20
N ASN A 412 9.39 1.07 -35.99
CA ASN A 412 9.11 -0.36 -35.92
C ASN A 412 8.32 -0.65 -34.66
N TRP A 413 7.17 -1.29 -34.80
CA TRP A 413 6.32 -1.67 -33.68
C TRP A 413 5.87 -3.11 -33.87
N VAL A 414 5.78 -3.84 -32.75
CA VAL A 414 5.28 -5.20 -32.68
C VAL A 414 4.20 -5.21 -31.62
N SER A 415 3.07 -5.83 -31.93
CA SER A 415 1.97 -5.95 -31.00
C SER A 415 2.38 -6.83 -29.81
N PRO A 416 2.04 -6.43 -28.58
CA PRO A 416 2.18 -7.31 -27.43
C PRO A 416 1.07 -8.38 -27.35
N GLY A 417 0.12 -8.36 -28.28
CA GLY A 417 -1.00 -9.29 -28.33
C GLY A 417 -2.12 -8.96 -27.35
N GLY A 418 -3.33 -9.38 -27.73
CA GLY A 418 -4.54 -9.22 -26.91
C GLY A 418 -5.07 -7.77 -26.88
N TYR A 419 -6.20 -7.58 -26.21
CA TYR A 419 -6.90 -6.29 -26.18
C TYR A 419 -6.63 -5.46 -24.92
N ASP A 420 -5.91 -6.03 -23.96
CA ASP A 420 -5.61 -5.37 -22.71
C ASP A 420 -4.67 -4.16 -22.89
N ARG A 421 -4.58 -3.29 -21.90
CA ARG A 421 -3.65 -2.16 -21.91
C ARG A 421 -2.21 -2.64 -21.80
N ASP A 422 -1.35 -2.07 -22.63
CA ASP A 422 0.08 -2.35 -22.63
C ASP A 422 0.91 -1.09 -22.90
N PHE A 423 2.22 -1.23 -22.82
CA PHE A 423 3.20 -0.17 -23.02
C PHE A 423 4.13 -0.51 -24.18
N SER A 424 4.55 0.49 -24.94
CA SER A 424 5.57 0.32 -25.98
C SER A 424 6.58 1.44 -25.90
N GLU A 425 7.84 1.08 -26.09
CA GLU A 425 8.98 1.95 -25.87
C GLU A 425 9.92 1.95 -27.08
N TRP A 426 10.47 3.13 -27.40
CA TRP A 426 11.51 3.34 -28.41
C TRP A 426 12.57 4.23 -27.84
N ASN A 427 13.83 3.98 -28.19
CA ASN A 427 14.95 4.81 -27.79
C ASN A 427 15.79 5.18 -29.02
N GLY A 428 16.46 6.32 -28.94
CA GLY A 428 17.46 6.74 -29.91
C GLY A 428 18.72 7.26 -29.25
N GLU A 429 19.86 6.90 -29.84
CA GLU A 429 21.20 7.25 -29.36
C GLU A 429 21.73 8.59 -29.94
N GLU A 430 20.93 9.23 -30.79
CA GLU A 430 21.22 10.54 -31.37
C GLU A 430 20.08 11.49 -30.98
N GLY A 431 20.43 12.60 -30.32
CA GLY A 431 19.48 13.62 -29.89
C GLY A 431 18.79 14.30 -31.06
N PHE A 432 17.66 14.94 -30.78
CA PHE A 432 16.92 15.68 -31.80
C PHE A 432 17.68 16.93 -32.25
N SER A 433 17.40 17.39 -33.47
CA SER A 433 17.81 18.72 -33.92
C SER A 433 17.07 19.81 -33.14
N ALA A 434 17.65 21.01 -33.04
CA ALA A 434 16.90 22.14 -32.50
C ALA A 434 15.69 22.48 -33.39
N GLY A 435 14.50 22.63 -32.80
CA GLY A 435 13.29 22.98 -33.54
C GLY A 435 12.07 22.14 -33.17
N ALA A 436 11.07 22.18 -34.06
CA ALA A 436 9.80 21.51 -33.89
C ALA A 436 9.82 20.10 -34.48
N HIS A 437 9.21 19.18 -33.74
CA HIS A 437 9.10 17.76 -34.07
C HIS A 437 7.65 17.28 -33.89
N GLU A 438 7.29 16.19 -34.57
CA GLU A 438 5.93 15.64 -34.54
C GLU A 438 5.93 14.12 -34.39
N LEU A 439 5.13 13.63 -33.44
CA LEU A 439 4.70 12.25 -33.34
C LEU A 439 3.31 12.11 -33.98
N VAL A 440 3.12 11.07 -34.78
CA VAL A 440 1.82 10.73 -35.38
C VAL A 440 1.46 9.29 -35.08
N PHE A 441 0.30 9.09 -34.46
CA PHE A 441 -0.26 7.78 -34.14
C PHE A 441 -1.47 7.55 -35.03
N LYS A 442 -1.54 6.37 -35.65
CA LYS A 442 -2.65 6.01 -36.53
C LYS A 442 -3.14 4.61 -36.18
N GLN A 443 -4.42 4.36 -36.44
CA GLN A 443 -4.88 2.99 -36.60
C GLN A 443 -4.10 2.32 -37.74
N GLY A 444 -3.83 1.03 -37.61
CA GLY A 444 -3.24 0.28 -38.70
C GLY A 444 -4.26 -0.16 -39.76
N ALA A 445 -3.73 -0.64 -40.89
CA ALA A 445 -4.42 -0.62 -42.19
C ALA A 445 -5.66 -1.52 -42.31
N ASN A 446 -5.77 -2.58 -41.50
CA ASN A 446 -6.84 -3.59 -41.65
C ASN A 446 -8.02 -3.40 -40.68
N TYR A 447 -8.01 -2.33 -39.87
CA TYR A 447 -9.03 -2.12 -38.84
C TYR A 447 -10.47 -2.12 -39.35
N ASP A 448 -10.74 -1.41 -40.45
CA ASP A 448 -12.11 -1.24 -40.97
C ASP A 448 -12.70 -2.55 -41.52
N ASN A 449 -11.88 -3.58 -41.69
CA ASN A 449 -12.29 -4.91 -42.15
C ASN A 449 -12.62 -5.86 -40.98
N GLU A 450 -12.43 -5.43 -39.73
CA GLU A 450 -12.72 -6.26 -38.55
C GLU A 450 -14.20 -6.17 -38.16
N PRO A 451 -14.85 -7.31 -37.85
CA PRO A 451 -16.20 -7.31 -37.31
C PRO A 451 -16.29 -6.47 -36.04
N ALA A 452 -17.36 -5.68 -35.91
CA ALA A 452 -17.64 -4.98 -34.67
C ALA A 452 -17.94 -5.99 -33.56
N ASP A 453 -17.07 -6.04 -32.55
CA ASP A 453 -17.28 -6.81 -31.32
C ASP A 453 -17.51 -5.83 -30.16
N PRO A 454 -18.74 -5.73 -29.62
CA PRO A 454 -19.04 -4.84 -28.50
C PRO A 454 -18.36 -5.27 -27.19
N ALA A 455 -17.82 -6.49 -27.09
CA ALA A 455 -17.05 -6.96 -25.94
C ALA A 455 -15.55 -6.60 -26.01
N ARG A 456 -15.10 -6.05 -27.15
CA ARG A 456 -13.71 -5.65 -27.38
C ARG A 456 -13.48 -4.19 -26.92
N PRO A 457 -12.42 -3.92 -26.14
CA PRO A 457 -11.95 -2.57 -25.87
C PRO A 457 -11.69 -1.78 -27.17
N ILE A 458 -11.96 -0.48 -27.15
CA ILE A 458 -11.65 0.40 -28.28
C ILE A 458 -10.13 0.42 -28.57
N ARG A 459 -9.76 0.64 -29.84
CA ARG A 459 -8.36 0.85 -30.25
C ARG A 459 -7.91 2.21 -29.80
N GLN A 460 -7.24 2.26 -28.66
CA GLN A 460 -6.98 3.51 -27.97
C GLN A 460 -5.50 3.78 -27.85
N LEU A 461 -5.10 5.00 -28.19
CA LEU A 461 -3.87 5.59 -27.67
C LEU A 461 -4.20 6.16 -26.28
N CYS A 462 -3.62 5.59 -25.24
CA CYS A 462 -3.95 5.95 -23.87
C CYS A 462 -3.06 7.07 -23.36
N SER A 463 -1.74 6.96 -23.55
CA SER A 463 -0.79 8.01 -23.15
C SER A 463 0.47 8.04 -24.01
N VAL A 464 1.16 9.18 -24.00
CA VAL A 464 2.43 9.44 -24.67
C VAL A 464 3.35 10.21 -23.74
N THR A 465 4.58 9.74 -23.59
CA THR A 465 5.67 10.48 -22.95
C THR A 465 6.92 10.40 -23.81
N LEU A 466 7.58 11.54 -24.04
CA LEU A 466 8.85 11.62 -24.74
C LEU A 466 9.86 12.36 -23.89
N HIS A 467 11.01 11.73 -23.65
CA HIS A 467 12.12 12.30 -22.93
C HIS A 467 13.33 12.48 -23.83
N GLU A 468 14.12 13.51 -23.55
CA GLU A 468 15.50 13.61 -24.00
C GLU A 468 16.46 13.47 -22.80
N PHE A 469 17.62 12.85 -23.04
CA PHE A 469 18.61 12.50 -22.02
C PHE A 469 20.01 12.96 -22.43
N MET A 470 20.84 13.29 -21.45
CA MET A 470 22.27 13.50 -21.69
C MET A 470 22.99 12.16 -21.94
N GLY A 471 24.29 12.21 -22.25
CA GLY A 471 25.13 11.01 -22.40
C GLY A 471 25.24 10.20 -21.12
N GLU A 472 25.80 8.98 -21.18
CA GLU A 472 25.99 8.09 -20.02
C GLU A 472 26.78 8.73 -18.86
N ASP A 473 27.66 9.67 -19.18
CA ASP A 473 28.43 10.44 -18.22
C ASP A 473 27.56 11.36 -17.35
N GLU A 474 26.37 11.75 -17.82
CA GLU A 474 25.43 12.66 -17.14
C GLU A 474 24.02 12.08 -16.91
N TYR A 475 23.67 10.96 -17.55
CA TYR A 475 22.46 10.17 -17.30
C TYR A 475 22.75 8.67 -17.43
N ARG A 476 22.73 7.93 -16.32
CA ARG A 476 22.97 6.48 -16.32
C ARG A 476 21.67 5.69 -16.45
N PHE A 477 21.53 4.88 -17.50
CA PHE A 477 20.37 3.98 -17.67
C PHE A 477 20.43 2.73 -16.79
N ASP A 478 21.60 2.42 -16.20
CA ASP A 478 21.78 1.27 -15.31
C ASP A 478 20.84 1.33 -14.09
N ASN A 479 19.93 0.36 -14.05
CA ASN A 479 18.94 0.19 -12.99
C ASN A 479 19.54 -0.21 -11.62
N SER A 480 20.82 -0.55 -11.56
CA SER A 480 21.55 -0.78 -10.30
C SER A 480 21.98 0.52 -9.61
N VAL A 481 22.06 1.62 -10.36
CA VAL A 481 22.46 2.93 -9.84
C VAL A 481 21.32 3.56 -9.05
N ILE A 482 21.64 4.03 -7.84
CA ILE A 482 20.76 4.84 -6.99
C ILE A 482 21.30 6.27 -6.99
N SER A 483 20.51 7.19 -7.53
CA SER A 483 20.88 8.60 -7.78
C SER A 483 19.66 9.51 -7.62
N ALA A 484 19.68 10.70 -8.22
CA ALA A 484 18.53 11.58 -8.33
C ALA A 484 18.07 11.67 -9.79
N TYR A 485 17.10 10.84 -10.16
CA TYR A 485 16.51 10.83 -11.51
C TYR A 485 15.33 11.78 -11.57
N PRO A 486 15.30 12.77 -12.47
CA PRO A 486 14.14 13.62 -12.63
C PRO A 486 12.89 12.83 -13.06
N THR A 487 11.74 13.25 -12.55
CA THR A 487 10.41 12.89 -13.02
C THR A 487 9.49 14.10 -12.90
N TYR A 488 8.43 14.15 -13.69
CA TYR A 488 7.63 15.34 -13.88
C TYR A 488 6.17 15.04 -13.64
N ASP A 489 5.51 15.86 -12.84
CA ASP A 489 4.07 15.73 -12.64
C ASP A 489 3.26 16.18 -13.86
N ILE A 490 1.92 16.07 -13.78
CA ILE A 490 1.00 16.45 -14.86
C ILE A 490 1.11 17.93 -15.29
N LYS A 491 1.67 18.79 -14.44
CA LYS A 491 1.91 20.21 -14.71
C LYS A 491 3.34 20.47 -15.22
N GLY A 492 4.11 19.41 -15.48
CA GLY A 492 5.51 19.48 -15.90
C GLY A 492 6.47 19.90 -14.78
N ARG A 493 6.04 19.90 -13.51
CA ARG A 493 6.92 20.28 -12.38
C ARG A 493 7.86 19.13 -12.06
N LYS A 494 9.16 19.43 -12.06
CA LYS A 494 10.23 18.45 -11.77
C LYS A 494 10.26 18.06 -10.30
N THR A 495 10.36 16.76 -10.06
CA THR A 495 10.73 16.11 -8.81
C THR A 495 11.82 15.07 -9.09
N TRP A 496 12.35 14.42 -8.06
CA TRP A 496 13.37 13.37 -8.22
C TRP A 496 12.94 12.06 -7.59
N ARG A 497 13.35 10.96 -8.21
CA ARG A 497 13.20 9.58 -7.76
C ARG A 497 14.57 8.88 -7.68
N SER A 498 14.62 7.71 -7.05
CA SER A 498 15.89 7.09 -6.66
C SER A 498 16.59 6.28 -7.75
N ASN A 499 15.86 5.72 -8.73
CA ASN A 499 16.39 4.81 -9.75
C ASN A 499 15.86 5.17 -11.14
N ASN A 500 16.41 4.58 -12.21
CA ASN A 500 15.98 4.83 -13.59
C ASN A 500 14.65 4.14 -13.97
N GLU A 501 14.55 2.81 -14.01
CA GLU A 501 13.31 2.08 -14.39
C GLU A 501 13.09 0.84 -13.51
N ARG A 502 13.89 0.66 -12.45
CA ARG A 502 13.85 -0.52 -11.59
C ARG A 502 12.58 -0.62 -10.75
N CYS A 503 12.13 0.52 -10.21
CA CYS A 503 11.04 0.53 -9.23
C CYS A 503 9.69 0.28 -9.91
N LEU A 504 8.84 -0.56 -9.31
CA LEU A 504 7.48 -0.77 -9.79
C LEU A 504 6.59 0.48 -9.68
N MET A 505 6.96 1.43 -8.82
CA MET A 505 6.30 2.75 -8.76
C MET A 505 6.64 3.63 -9.97
N ARG A 506 7.68 3.27 -10.75
CA ARG A 506 8.08 3.92 -12.01
C ARG A 506 7.59 3.13 -13.20
N ASN A 507 7.96 1.86 -13.23
CA ASN A 507 7.67 0.95 -14.31
C ASN A 507 6.78 -0.15 -13.75
N MET A 508 5.46 -0.01 -13.94
CA MET A 508 4.49 -0.98 -13.42
C MET A 508 4.77 -2.40 -13.92
N ALA A 509 5.43 -2.60 -15.08
CA ALA A 509 5.81 -3.93 -15.56
C ALA A 509 6.93 -4.57 -14.72
N SER A 510 7.73 -3.77 -13.99
CA SER A 510 8.72 -4.27 -13.04
C SER A 510 8.06 -5.01 -11.87
N THR A 511 8.62 -6.16 -11.52
CA THR A 511 8.23 -6.93 -10.33
C THR A 511 8.89 -6.45 -9.05
N HIS A 512 9.71 -5.39 -9.09
CA HIS A 512 10.58 -5.01 -7.98
C HIS A 512 10.28 -3.62 -7.43
N PHE A 513 10.13 -3.51 -6.11
CA PHE A 513 10.34 -2.24 -5.44
C PHE A 513 11.83 -1.86 -5.50
N CYS A 514 12.13 -0.56 -5.63
CA CYS A 514 13.50 -0.08 -5.40
C CYS A 514 13.90 -0.28 -3.94
N SER A 515 15.21 -0.21 -3.65
CA SER A 515 15.71 -0.41 -2.28
C SER A 515 15.10 0.56 -1.26
N ILE A 516 14.77 1.78 -1.70
CA ILE A 516 14.15 2.82 -0.86
C ILE A 516 12.71 2.43 -0.50
N CYS A 517 11.92 2.00 -1.48
CA CYS A 517 10.56 1.51 -1.24
C CYS A 517 10.57 0.22 -0.40
N LYS A 518 11.52 -0.71 -0.62
CA LYS A 518 11.66 -1.92 0.21
C LYS A 518 11.95 -1.60 1.68
N GLU A 519 12.87 -0.68 1.94
CA GLU A 519 13.17 -0.23 3.31
C GLU A 519 11.95 0.45 3.94
N GLY A 520 11.25 1.30 3.18
CA GLY A 520 9.98 1.91 3.61
C GLY A 520 8.91 0.87 3.94
N LEU A 521 8.80 -0.19 3.13
CA LEU A 521 7.87 -1.29 3.34
C LEU A 521 8.20 -2.07 4.61
N TRP A 522 9.47 -2.41 4.87
CA TRP A 522 9.88 -3.04 6.12
C TRP A 522 9.44 -2.23 7.34
N HIS A 523 9.72 -0.93 7.35
CA HIS A 523 9.30 -0.05 8.43
C HIS A 523 7.77 -0.01 8.58
N ARG A 524 7.03 0.07 7.47
CA ARG A 524 5.58 0.20 7.54
C ARG A 524 4.93 -1.11 8.01
N LEU A 525 5.37 -2.26 7.55
CA LEU A 525 4.86 -3.55 8.01
C LEU A 525 5.22 -3.83 9.47
N LEU A 526 6.47 -3.58 9.88
CA LEU A 526 6.90 -3.76 11.28
C LEU A 526 6.36 -2.67 12.23
N SER A 527 5.79 -1.59 11.71
CA SER A 527 4.98 -0.69 12.55
C SER A 527 3.63 -1.32 12.94
N LYS A 528 3.11 -2.25 12.12
CA LYS A 528 1.84 -2.97 12.33
C LYS A 528 2.00 -4.35 12.95
N ALA A 529 3.20 -4.93 12.91
CA ALA A 529 3.52 -6.26 13.44
C ALA A 529 4.74 -6.24 14.36
N SER A 530 4.75 -7.11 15.38
CA SER A 530 5.89 -7.37 16.26
C SER A 530 6.66 -8.59 15.76
N LEU A 531 7.99 -8.55 15.79
CA LEU A 531 8.83 -9.71 15.47
C LEU A 531 8.57 -10.93 16.37
N LEU A 532 7.97 -10.71 17.54
CA LEU A 532 7.58 -11.73 18.50
C LEU A 532 6.08 -11.96 18.45
N ASP A 533 5.67 -13.17 18.08
CA ASP A 533 4.28 -13.63 18.12
C ASP A 533 3.84 -13.91 19.56
N ASP A 534 4.65 -14.68 20.30
CA ASP A 534 4.26 -15.22 21.61
C ASP A 534 5.48 -15.64 22.46
N ILE A 535 5.30 -15.70 23.78
CA ILE A 535 6.23 -16.35 24.72
C ILE A 535 5.44 -17.42 25.47
N ARG A 536 5.83 -18.68 25.29
CA ARG A 536 5.20 -19.82 25.95
C ARG A 536 6.07 -20.33 27.07
N VAL A 537 5.48 -20.47 28.25
CA VAL A 537 6.09 -21.11 29.41
C VAL A 537 5.33 -22.39 29.69
N VAL A 538 6.02 -23.52 29.65
CA VAL A 538 5.47 -24.85 29.90
C VAL A 538 6.13 -25.43 31.13
N CYS A 539 5.32 -25.71 32.16
CA CYS A 539 5.80 -26.33 33.39
C CYS A 539 6.03 -27.83 33.17
N GLN A 540 7.24 -28.30 33.37
CA GLN A 540 7.56 -29.72 33.27
C GLN A 540 7.44 -30.38 34.64
N ARG A 541 6.69 -31.48 34.70
CA ARG A 541 6.42 -32.24 35.93
C ARG A 541 7.02 -33.64 35.84
N LYS A 542 7.50 -34.18 36.96
CA LYS A 542 8.17 -35.48 37.02
C LYS A 542 7.28 -36.68 36.60
N ASN A 543 5.95 -36.54 36.57
CA ASN A 543 4.97 -37.59 36.23
C ASN A 543 3.72 -37.09 35.46
N GLY A 544 3.88 -36.10 34.57
CA GLY A 544 2.81 -35.70 33.64
C GLY A 544 1.73 -34.77 34.22
N ASN A 545 1.00 -35.15 35.28
CA ASN A 545 -0.22 -34.41 35.65
C ASN A 545 -0.34 -33.93 37.11
N GLU A 546 0.37 -34.51 38.09
CA GLU A 546 0.21 -34.14 39.52
C GLU A 546 1.54 -34.03 40.32
N GLY A 547 2.69 -34.10 39.64
CA GLY A 547 4.01 -34.05 40.30
C GLY A 547 4.55 -32.63 40.51
N GLU A 548 5.53 -32.50 41.41
CA GLU A 548 6.36 -31.30 41.58
C GLU A 548 6.90 -30.83 40.21
N VAL A 549 6.81 -29.52 39.96
CA VAL A 549 7.42 -28.90 38.79
C VAL A 549 8.93 -29.04 38.94
N THR A 550 9.60 -29.59 37.94
CA THR A 550 11.05 -29.83 37.97
C THR A 550 11.83 -28.82 37.15
N SER A 551 11.21 -28.25 36.12
CA SER A 551 11.79 -27.21 35.26
C SER A 551 10.70 -26.48 34.46
N PHE A 552 11.07 -25.38 33.85
CA PHE A 552 10.24 -24.65 32.90
C PHE A 552 10.85 -24.76 31.50
N GLY A 553 10.06 -25.18 30.52
CA GLY A 553 10.38 -24.99 29.11
C GLY A 553 9.85 -23.63 28.66
N ILE A 554 10.71 -22.77 28.13
CA ILE A 554 10.34 -21.44 27.66
C ILE A 554 10.62 -21.36 26.16
N GLU A 555 9.62 -20.96 25.37
CA GLU A 555 9.72 -20.80 23.92
C GLU A 555 9.29 -19.40 23.50
N ALA A 556 10.18 -18.66 22.84
CA ALA A 556 9.85 -17.46 22.10
C ALA A 556 9.46 -17.81 20.67
N LYS A 557 8.21 -17.52 20.30
CA LYS A 557 7.71 -17.68 18.94
C LYS A 557 7.92 -16.40 18.16
N LEU A 558 8.85 -16.43 17.22
CA LEU A 558 9.15 -15.31 16.33
C LEU A 558 8.39 -15.45 15.02
N ILE A 559 8.14 -14.32 14.35
CA ILE A 559 7.78 -14.32 12.93
C ILE A 559 8.92 -15.02 12.17
N PRO A 560 8.62 -15.99 11.28
CA PRO A 560 9.62 -16.85 10.65
C PRO A 560 10.43 -16.11 9.57
N LEU A 561 11.28 -15.20 10.01
CA LEU A 561 12.26 -14.43 9.22
C LEU A 561 13.68 -14.93 9.50
N GLY A 562 14.66 -14.48 8.70
CA GLY A 562 16.05 -14.87 8.85
C GLY A 562 16.22 -16.38 8.85
N GLN A 563 16.96 -16.92 9.83
CA GLN A 563 17.18 -18.36 9.95
C GLN A 563 15.92 -19.18 10.25
N PHE A 564 14.78 -18.55 10.55
CA PHE A 564 13.52 -19.23 10.83
C PHE A 564 12.58 -19.29 9.63
N ARG A 565 12.96 -18.75 8.47
CA ARG A 565 12.18 -18.92 7.23
C ARG A 565 12.00 -20.41 6.90
N GLU A 566 10.79 -20.79 6.51
CA GLU A 566 10.52 -22.16 6.07
C GLU A 566 11.29 -22.49 4.79
N ASP A 567 11.25 -21.58 3.80
CA ASP A 567 12.04 -21.69 2.58
C ASP A 567 13.35 -20.90 2.70
N GLN A 568 14.43 -21.61 3.04
CA GLN A 568 15.76 -21.02 3.15
C GLN A 568 16.31 -20.49 1.82
N SER A 569 15.77 -20.90 0.66
CA SER A 569 16.17 -20.34 -0.63
C SER A 569 15.72 -18.89 -0.83
N LYS A 570 14.73 -18.44 -0.04
CA LYS A 570 14.19 -17.07 -0.05
C LYS A 570 14.81 -16.16 0.99
N ARG A 571 15.72 -16.69 1.82
CA ARG A 571 16.43 -15.93 2.86
C ARG A 571 17.57 -15.15 2.22
N ALA A 572 17.66 -13.85 2.47
CA ALA A 572 18.86 -13.10 2.06
C ALA A 572 20.07 -13.54 2.90
N ALA A 573 21.26 -13.56 2.30
CA ALA A 573 22.45 -14.15 2.94
C ALA A 573 22.85 -13.47 4.27
N ASP A 574 22.52 -12.18 4.41
CA ASP A 574 22.78 -11.36 5.59
C ASP A 574 21.54 -11.16 6.49
N GLU A 575 20.45 -11.86 6.18
CA GLU A 575 19.22 -11.82 6.95
C GLU A 575 19.32 -12.73 8.19
N SER A 576 19.12 -12.19 9.40
CA SER A 576 19.24 -12.99 10.64
C SER A 576 18.47 -12.43 11.83
N TYR A 577 18.18 -13.28 12.81
CA TYR A 577 17.85 -12.84 14.17
C TYR A 577 19.02 -13.07 15.11
N THR A 578 19.22 -12.12 16.02
CA THR A 578 20.00 -12.31 17.25
C THR A 578 19.07 -12.28 18.45
N THR A 579 19.22 -13.21 19.40
CA THR A 579 18.33 -13.30 20.58
C THR A 579 19.11 -13.36 21.89
N ARG A 580 18.52 -12.83 22.96
CA ARG A 580 19.09 -12.85 24.32
C ARG A 580 18.00 -13.05 25.37
N TRP A 581 18.37 -13.69 26.47
CA TRP A 581 17.53 -13.87 27.64
C TRP A 581 18.13 -13.18 28.85
N LEU A 582 17.30 -12.55 29.67
CA LEU A 582 17.70 -11.94 30.93
C LEU A 582 16.82 -12.50 32.04
N LEU A 583 17.43 -12.85 33.17
CA LEU A 583 16.74 -13.21 34.40
C LEU A 583 16.95 -12.09 35.42
N ASN A 584 15.88 -11.47 35.87
CA ASN A 584 15.90 -10.33 36.80
C ASN A 584 16.83 -9.19 36.33
N GLY A 585 16.85 -8.94 35.02
CA GLY A 585 17.71 -7.95 34.38
C GLY A 585 19.17 -8.39 34.15
N VAL A 586 19.55 -9.60 34.54
CA VAL A 586 20.90 -10.14 34.34
C VAL A 586 20.94 -11.04 33.09
N PRO A 587 21.77 -10.71 32.07
CA PRO A 587 21.90 -11.52 30.86
C PRO A 587 22.34 -12.96 31.14
N GLN A 588 21.72 -13.91 30.45
CA GLN A 588 21.98 -15.34 30.52
C GLN A 588 22.66 -15.82 29.22
N GLY A 589 23.96 -15.55 29.10
CA GLY A 589 24.70 -15.75 27.84
C GLY A 589 24.74 -17.19 27.33
N GLN A 590 24.53 -18.19 28.20
CA GLN A 590 24.40 -19.59 27.81
C GLN A 590 23.17 -19.87 26.92
N TYR A 591 22.21 -18.94 26.87
CA TYR A 591 20.98 -19.02 26.09
C TYR A 591 20.96 -18.09 24.88
N ASP A 592 22.05 -17.38 24.59
CA ASP A 592 22.12 -16.48 23.44
C ASP A 592 21.85 -17.22 22.13
N ASN A 593 21.08 -16.58 21.24
CA ASN A 593 20.62 -17.11 19.95
C ASN A 593 19.75 -18.38 20.02
N GLN A 594 19.24 -18.72 21.21
CA GLN A 594 18.22 -19.76 21.39
C GLN A 594 16.84 -19.12 21.50
N VAL A 595 15.84 -19.73 20.84
CA VAL A 595 14.42 -19.36 20.96
C VAL A 595 13.65 -20.33 21.85
N LYS A 596 14.25 -21.46 22.21
CA LYS A 596 13.72 -22.43 23.17
C LYS A 596 14.78 -22.69 24.21
N ILE A 597 14.43 -22.53 25.48
CA ILE A 597 15.32 -22.77 26.61
C ILE A 597 14.61 -23.64 27.64
N GLN A 598 15.41 -24.32 28.45
CA GLN A 598 14.92 -25.06 29.61
C GLN A 598 15.66 -24.57 30.84
N VAL A 599 14.90 -24.16 31.85
CA VAL A 599 15.43 -23.53 33.06
C VAL A 599 14.96 -24.28 34.31
N PRO A 600 15.83 -24.50 35.30
CA PRO A 600 15.47 -25.17 36.54
C PRO A 600 14.52 -24.31 37.38
N VAL A 601 13.82 -24.94 38.32
CA VAL A 601 12.94 -24.24 39.26
C VAL A 601 13.65 -23.23 40.18
N SER A 602 14.97 -23.35 40.34
CA SER A 602 15.77 -22.34 41.05
C SER A 602 15.87 -21.00 40.31
N GLU A 603 15.52 -20.95 39.03
CA GLU A 603 15.58 -19.78 38.15
C GLU A 603 14.19 -19.15 37.91
N GLU A 604 13.29 -19.29 38.89
CA GLU A 604 12.09 -18.47 38.96
C GLU A 604 12.42 -16.98 39.04
N GLY A 605 11.56 -16.16 38.44
CA GLY A 605 11.71 -14.72 38.48
C GLY A 605 11.11 -14.03 37.27
N THR A 606 11.54 -12.79 37.09
CA THR A 606 11.17 -11.97 35.94
C THR A 606 12.15 -12.23 34.82
N TRP A 607 11.66 -12.84 33.75
CA TRP A 607 12.42 -13.08 32.53
C TRP A 607 12.15 -11.99 31.50
N GLU A 608 13.17 -11.68 30.70
CA GLU A 608 13.04 -10.82 29.53
C GLU A 608 13.68 -11.51 28.33
N PHE A 609 12.91 -11.64 27.25
CA PHE A 609 13.42 -12.05 25.95
C PHE A 609 13.65 -10.81 25.08
N LYS A 610 14.80 -10.73 24.41
CA LYS A 610 15.12 -9.69 23.42
C LYS A 610 15.50 -10.33 22.10
N THR A 611 15.05 -9.72 21.01
CA THR A 611 15.43 -10.10 19.65
C THR A 611 15.68 -8.88 18.78
N GLU A 612 16.63 -9.00 17.86
CA GLU A 612 16.92 -8.02 16.81
C GLU A 612 17.03 -8.75 15.48
N PHE A 613 16.24 -8.28 14.51
CA PHE A 613 16.25 -8.73 13.12
C PHE A 613 17.20 -7.86 12.30
N THR A 614 17.97 -8.46 11.39
CA THR A 614 18.87 -7.75 10.46
C THR A 614 18.60 -8.20 9.04
N THR A 615 18.71 -7.30 8.07
CA THR A 615 18.59 -7.58 6.62
C THR A 615 19.29 -6.49 5.81
N SER A 616 19.87 -6.84 4.64
CA SER A 616 20.44 -5.84 3.70
C SER A 616 19.41 -4.87 3.17
N GLU A 617 18.12 -5.22 3.21
CA GLU A 617 17.02 -4.39 2.72
C GLU A 617 16.68 -3.22 3.66
N VAL A 618 17.28 -3.16 4.86
CA VAL A 618 17.14 -2.06 5.81
C VAL A 618 18.52 -1.58 6.26
N ARG A 619 18.91 -0.40 5.81
CA ARG A 619 20.17 0.27 6.20
C ARG A 619 19.99 1.22 7.37
N LYS A 620 18.76 1.70 7.62
CA LYS A 620 18.48 2.65 8.69
C LYS A 620 17.15 2.39 9.38
N ASP A 621 17.18 1.98 10.64
CA ASP A 621 16.01 1.81 11.52
C ASP A 621 16.04 2.81 12.69
N PRO A 622 15.64 4.08 12.49
CA PRO A 622 15.70 5.09 13.55
C PRO A 622 14.66 4.87 14.65
N SER A 623 13.61 4.09 14.37
CA SER A 623 12.50 3.84 15.29
C SER A 623 12.64 2.53 16.08
N GLY A 624 13.67 1.71 15.78
CA GLY A 624 13.92 0.44 16.44
C GLY A 624 12.87 -0.63 16.12
N LEU A 625 12.21 -0.54 14.96
CA LEU A 625 11.14 -1.47 14.54
C LEU A 625 11.66 -2.88 14.25
N LEU A 626 12.95 -3.04 13.98
CA LEU A 626 13.59 -4.34 13.79
C LEU A 626 14.01 -4.98 15.13
N LYS A 627 13.50 -4.48 16.26
CA LYS A 627 13.78 -5.01 17.60
C LYS A 627 12.47 -5.31 18.31
N ALA A 628 12.46 -6.38 19.09
CA ALA A 628 11.34 -6.71 19.98
C ALA A 628 11.86 -7.23 21.32
N SER A 629 11.11 -6.94 22.38
CA SER A 629 11.38 -7.44 23.73
C SER A 629 10.10 -7.77 24.47
N LYS A 630 10.14 -8.81 25.31
CA LYS A 630 9.01 -9.18 26.18
C LYS A 630 9.51 -9.55 27.56
N VAL A 631 8.99 -8.86 28.56
CA VAL A 631 9.15 -9.19 29.97
C VAL A 631 7.97 -10.06 30.41
N PHE A 632 8.25 -11.14 31.14
CA PHE A 632 7.26 -12.09 31.63
C PHE A 632 7.75 -12.77 32.93
N THR A 633 6.83 -13.36 33.69
CA THR A 633 7.16 -14.02 34.96
C THR A 633 7.14 -15.53 34.80
N VAL A 634 8.16 -16.19 35.33
CA VAL A 634 8.23 -17.64 35.45
C VAL A 634 8.21 -17.99 36.92
N ALA A 635 7.18 -18.72 37.36
CA ALA A 635 7.02 -19.13 38.74
C ALA A 635 6.20 -20.41 38.84
N GLN A 636 6.53 -21.29 39.79
CA GLN A 636 5.78 -22.54 40.04
C GLN A 636 4.30 -22.28 40.32
N ARG A 637 3.97 -21.19 41.01
CA ARG A 637 2.58 -20.82 41.34
C ARG A 637 1.71 -20.46 40.13
N LEU A 638 2.32 -20.25 38.97
CA LEU A 638 1.62 -19.99 37.70
C LEU A 638 1.38 -21.29 36.92
N CYS A 639 1.94 -22.40 37.40
CA CYS A 639 1.57 -23.76 37.05
C CYS A 639 0.46 -24.26 38.00
#